data_AF-A0A6P6SQC1-F1
#
_entry.id   AF-A0A6P6SQC1-F1
#
_cell.length_a   1.000
_cell.length_b   1.000
_cell.length_c   1.000
_cell.angle_alpha   90.00
_cell.angle_beta   90.00
_cell.angle_gamma   90.00
#
_symmetry.space_group_name_H-M   'P 1'
#
loop_
_entity.id
_entity.type
_entity.pdbx_description
1 polymer ?
#
loop_
_entity_poly.entity_id
_entity_poly.type
_entity_poly.pdbx_seq_one_letter_code
_entity_poly.pdbx_strand_id
1 'polypeptide(L)'
;MNQEWADGYELSHVSHLSRGRSDHAPLLINCQNGSHSKRSFRFLNVWRRHSDFMDVVRQGWAMPVEGEGMPKFYNKLRAVKGCLQVWNVQTFGNIFTNVRAAAAVMKQREEQFDAARDSVSRAALEEANAVFARSLALEGEFWRQKAGIKWLQVGDANTAYFHSCCRQRRNFNFVARIKDQAGTWLEDLQDIRQSAVDFVSALFASEQHGWQSPELPFSVPQLAQADNDMLSALPDMAELKGVVFALDADSAPGPDGFGAGFYQACWDIIQSDLLEAVQAFFQGMRLPRSFTSTSIILLPKIAGAMQWKDFRPISLCNVCSKIISKLVSDRLGRVLPALVSQWQTGFVPGRGITDNILLTQELVADLDRRLRHPNLMLKLDMEKAYDRVEWPFILFMLRRFGFAEQVVDIFFRLVSNNWFSVLVNGEAAGFFKSSRGVRQGDPVSPGLFVLVADFLGRGLHHLLERQPGRYFVTAGSPVPYLAFADDMLLFTRCSKDCLSAIKGFLMEYEEASGQKVNVNKSSFFLPSGATSGQEQLVTRVLGFRRQSFPFIYLGAPIYKGRRRGFLFDDIISKMRARLGHWSTKLLSFGGKLVLARHVLASFPMYLLQVLNPPKAVTTRLGKICNAFLWDDKGERRIHWSSWDKMCFPIDEGGLGFRSFTDMARAFAVKLWWRFRLGESIWAKFMHAKYIKGVHPSEALVERASGTWRRLIAIRQMAEQNIRWCLGESLVDFWKDRWVFQEPLESVVDRSEKPHFLVAEFIASDGWDETRLGRWVPGFVIQAIKEVPHDLARKDMMVWLPSPTGCFTVKSAWEVLRQRKHRSLVDSLLWPSVLPAKMSFLAWRLVRNFLPLDMTLRCRGLALPSRCGCCYQAEEALLHVFLTGPVASEVWRRVSGRFGFHLRNCSSMASVFVSWHFTSVSSAKDHIRVVMPIVVCWFLWLARNQERYQGLRWEVGKILCEVDYFLEQLGRAGKFRRAHFTGDADYELLRSIKVSPRRGIPCAVAWEKPPLGLLKLNSDASVNCGRASGGGLLCDSQGKLIFAFYKEFGDQAVLEAESMALLCGLQLCLQRGLCPSLVEVDSKTLVQLVGSGVIAKWPLCNTLRKVRDLLQGFLASFSHIFREANSSADRLASIGAGGTPVYDQFQQLPALVRASIILDARGVPGVHWVIDEA
;
A
#
# COMPACT_ATOMS: atom_id res chain seq x y z
N MET A 1 -17.78 23.87 -21.25
CA MET A 1 -16.63 24.74 -20.95
C MET A 1 -15.46 24.29 -21.80
N ASN A 2 -14.99 25.11 -22.73
CA ASN A 2 -13.79 24.85 -23.54
C ASN A 2 -12.53 25.40 -22.82
N GLN A 3 -11.34 25.21 -23.41
CA GLN A 3 -10.07 25.60 -22.80
C GLN A 3 -9.94 27.12 -22.62
N GLU A 4 -10.35 27.90 -23.63
CA GLU A 4 -10.33 29.37 -23.58
C GLU A 4 -11.18 29.93 -22.43
N TRP A 5 -12.39 29.40 -22.24
CA TRP A 5 -13.25 29.79 -21.11
C TRP A 5 -12.63 29.42 -19.75
N ALA A 6 -12.02 28.24 -19.67
CA ALA A 6 -11.39 27.75 -18.45
C ALA A 6 -10.12 28.54 -18.07
N ASP A 7 -9.44 29.15 -19.05
CA ASP A 7 -8.25 29.97 -18.86
C ASP A 7 -8.59 31.45 -18.63
N GLY A 8 -9.73 31.94 -19.11
CA GLY A 8 -10.20 33.32 -18.89
C GLY A 8 -10.81 33.59 -17.51
N TYR A 9 -11.31 32.56 -16.81
CA TYR A 9 -12.02 32.71 -15.53
C TYR A 9 -11.58 31.69 -14.47
N GLU A 10 -11.14 32.15 -13.29
CA GLU A 10 -10.69 31.27 -12.20
C GLU A 10 -11.83 30.49 -11.53
N LEU A 11 -13.00 31.12 -11.41
CA LEU A 11 -14.23 30.55 -10.88
C LEU A 11 -15.36 30.82 -11.87
N SER A 12 -16.12 29.78 -12.22
CA SER A 12 -17.34 29.92 -13.03
C SER A 12 -18.43 29.05 -12.42
N HIS A 13 -19.60 29.62 -12.19
CA HIS A 13 -20.77 28.87 -11.76
C HIS A 13 -22.00 29.25 -12.59
N VAL A 14 -22.93 28.30 -12.71
CA VAL A 14 -24.18 28.48 -13.45
C VAL A 14 -25.34 28.37 -12.46
N SER A 15 -26.19 29.37 -12.40
CA SER A 15 -27.45 29.35 -11.66
C SER A 15 -28.64 29.40 -12.61
N HIS A 16 -29.74 28.76 -12.23
CA HIS A 16 -31.01 28.90 -12.92
C HIS A 16 -31.75 30.12 -12.35
N LEU A 17 -32.08 31.08 -13.20
CA LEU A 17 -32.99 32.18 -12.87
C LEU A 17 -34.44 31.69 -12.84
N SER A 18 -35.32 32.47 -12.22
CA SER A 18 -36.75 32.16 -12.14
C SER A 18 -37.33 31.93 -13.54
N ARG A 19 -38.01 30.79 -13.69
CA ARG A 19 -38.91 30.54 -14.83
C ARG A 19 -40.06 31.54 -14.68
N GLY A 20 -40.02 32.64 -15.44
CA GLY A 20 -41.13 33.59 -15.48
C GLY A 20 -42.34 32.93 -16.14
N ARG A 21 -42.73 33.40 -17.34
CA ARG A 21 -43.77 32.76 -18.16
C ARG A 21 -43.24 31.66 -19.11
N SER A 22 -41.95 31.32 -19.03
CA SER A 22 -41.33 30.27 -19.85
C SER A 22 -41.23 28.96 -19.08
N ASP A 23 -41.41 27.84 -19.79
CA ASP A 23 -41.14 26.48 -19.31
C ASP A 23 -39.64 26.19 -19.12
N HIS A 24 -38.77 27.02 -19.70
CA HIS A 24 -37.32 27.00 -19.54
C HIS A 24 -36.82 28.03 -18.51
N ALA A 25 -35.83 27.63 -17.71
CA ALA A 25 -35.16 28.53 -16.75
C ALA A 25 -33.93 29.16 -17.42
N PRO A 26 -33.84 30.50 -17.50
CA PRO A 26 -32.62 31.16 -17.98
C PRO A 26 -31.41 30.74 -17.14
N LEU A 27 -30.28 30.46 -17.79
CA LEU A 27 -29.02 30.14 -17.12
C LEU A 27 -28.21 31.44 -16.94
N LEU A 28 -27.97 31.85 -15.71
CA LEU A 28 -27.02 32.90 -15.39
C LEU A 28 -25.65 32.26 -15.17
N ILE A 29 -24.69 32.59 -16.01
CA ILE A 29 -23.30 32.15 -15.88
C ILE A 29 -22.51 33.28 -15.26
N ASN A 30 -22.07 33.09 -14.02
CA ASN A 30 -21.32 34.10 -13.28
C ASN A 30 -19.85 33.69 -13.24
N CYS A 31 -18.98 34.60 -13.66
CA CYS A 31 -17.56 34.35 -13.84
C CYS A 31 -16.74 35.34 -13.01
N GLN A 32 -15.85 34.84 -12.16
CA GLN A 32 -15.03 35.66 -11.26
C GLN A 32 -13.55 35.30 -11.39
N ASN A 33 -12.72 36.33 -11.38
CA ASN A 33 -11.27 36.21 -11.17
C ASN A 33 -11.00 36.51 -9.69
N GLY A 34 -10.29 35.61 -9.00
CA GLY A 34 -10.28 35.57 -7.53
C GLY A 34 -9.82 36.87 -6.86
N SER A 35 -10.50 37.23 -5.78
CA SER A 35 -10.05 38.27 -4.84
C SER A 35 -8.81 37.80 -4.04
N HIS A 36 -7.88 38.72 -3.78
CA HIS A 36 -6.68 38.50 -2.97
C HIS A 36 -7.04 38.33 -1.48
N SER A 37 -7.39 37.11 -1.05
CA SER A 37 -7.53 36.82 0.38
C SER A 37 -6.18 36.64 1.09
N LYS A 38 -6.11 36.99 2.37
CA LYS A 38 -4.94 36.73 3.25
C LYS A 38 -4.71 35.21 3.34
N ARG A 39 -3.67 34.71 2.68
CA ARG A 39 -3.33 33.28 2.67
C ARG A 39 -2.64 32.89 3.98
N SER A 40 -3.13 31.83 4.61
CA SER A 40 -2.45 31.22 5.76
C SER A 40 -1.13 30.55 5.35
N PHE A 41 -0.14 30.59 6.24
CA PHE A 41 1.14 29.90 6.05
C PHE A 41 0.91 28.40 5.83
N ARG A 42 1.64 27.83 4.87
CA ARG A 42 1.70 26.39 4.61
C ARG A 42 3.11 26.00 4.21
N PHE A 43 3.63 24.96 4.83
CA PHE A 43 4.93 24.38 4.49
C PHE A 43 4.93 23.84 3.05
N LEU A 44 5.91 24.25 2.26
CA LEU A 44 6.08 23.79 0.88
C LEU A 44 7.11 22.66 0.83
N ASN A 45 6.73 21.51 0.29
CA ASN A 45 7.59 20.33 0.23
C ASN A 45 8.83 20.54 -0.65
N VAL A 46 8.81 21.57 -1.52
CA VAL A 46 9.92 22.01 -2.35
C VAL A 46 11.07 22.61 -1.55
N TRP A 47 10.79 23.23 -0.40
CA TRP A 47 11.81 23.86 0.46
C TRP A 47 12.87 22.87 0.92
N ARG A 48 12.46 21.62 1.19
CA ARG A 48 13.33 20.53 1.65
C ARG A 48 14.50 20.19 0.71
N ARG A 49 14.42 20.61 -0.57
CA ARG A 49 15.46 20.34 -1.57
C ARG A 49 16.46 21.48 -1.72
N HIS A 50 16.22 22.63 -1.07
CA HIS A 50 17.13 23.76 -1.10
C HIS A 50 18.27 23.54 -0.10
N SER A 51 19.50 23.90 -0.46
CA SER A 51 20.70 23.74 0.40
C SER A 51 20.51 24.41 1.76
N ASP A 52 20.05 25.66 1.74
CA ASP A 52 20.00 26.52 2.93
C ASP A 52 18.83 26.20 3.86
N PHE A 53 17.91 25.31 3.44
CA PHE A 53 16.68 25.02 4.19
C PHE A 53 16.97 24.55 5.61
N MET A 54 17.91 23.61 5.76
CA MET A 54 18.25 23.06 7.07
C MET A 54 18.88 24.11 7.99
N ASP A 55 19.66 25.04 7.44
CA ASP A 55 20.31 26.10 8.23
C ASP A 55 19.31 27.14 8.72
N VAL A 56 18.35 27.53 7.87
CA VAL A 56 17.24 28.42 8.26
C VAL A 56 16.42 27.80 9.39
N VAL A 57 16.14 26.49 9.31
CA VAL A 57 15.43 25.77 10.38
C VAL A 57 16.27 25.70 11.65
N ARG A 58 17.57 25.36 11.58
CA ARG A 58 18.46 25.34 12.76
C ARG A 58 18.52 26.69 13.45
N GLN A 59 18.68 27.77 12.68
CA GLN A 59 18.74 29.12 13.21
C GLN A 59 17.44 29.50 13.91
N GLY A 60 16.29 29.24 13.28
CA GLY A 60 14.99 29.52 13.89
C GLY A 60 14.71 28.65 15.12
N TRP A 61 15.17 27.40 15.13
CA TRP A 61 14.96 26.45 16.23
C TRP A 61 15.86 26.72 17.45
N ALA A 62 17.03 27.31 17.22
CA ALA A 62 17.99 27.70 18.26
C ALA A 62 17.62 29.02 18.97
N MET A 63 16.64 29.77 18.48
CA MET A 63 16.18 30.99 19.14
C MET A 63 15.64 30.66 20.55
N PRO A 64 15.97 31.47 21.57
CA PRO A 64 15.45 31.27 22.91
C PRO A 64 13.93 31.48 22.90
N VAL A 65 13.21 30.56 23.51
CA VAL A 65 11.74 30.63 23.65
C VAL A 65 11.32 30.31 25.07
N GLU A 66 10.22 30.90 25.51
CA GLU A 66 9.66 30.63 26.84
C GLU A 66 8.82 29.34 26.86
N GLY A 67 8.74 28.73 28.05
CA GLY A 67 7.94 27.55 28.37
C GLY A 67 8.74 26.24 28.39
N GLU A 68 8.06 25.15 28.77
CA GLU A 68 8.60 23.78 28.82
C GLU A 68 7.70 22.82 28.03
N GLY A 69 8.21 21.65 27.62
CA GLY A 69 7.42 20.63 26.92
C GLY A 69 6.64 21.15 25.69
N MET A 70 5.31 21.02 25.70
CA MET A 70 4.44 21.40 24.56
C MET A 70 4.47 22.91 24.24
N PRO A 71 4.30 23.84 25.20
CA PRO A 71 4.48 25.28 24.96
C PRO A 71 5.83 25.63 24.30
N LYS A 72 6.94 25.12 24.83
CA LYS A 72 8.30 25.32 24.29
C LYS A 72 8.37 24.89 22.83
N PHE A 73 7.94 23.66 22.55
CA PHE A 73 7.96 23.10 21.19
C PHE A 73 7.16 23.95 20.20
N TYR A 74 5.96 24.41 20.60
CA TYR A 74 5.14 25.27 19.74
C TYR A 74 5.80 26.62 19.48
N ASN A 75 6.40 27.24 20.50
CA ASN A 75 7.07 28.52 20.35
C ASN A 75 8.27 28.42 19.41
N LYS A 76 9.04 27.31 19.45
CA LYS A 76 10.09 27.02 18.47
C LYS A 76 9.54 26.86 17.04
N LEU A 77 8.42 26.15 16.87
CA LEU A 77 7.75 26.06 15.56
C LEU A 77 7.31 27.44 15.05
N ARG A 78 6.83 28.32 15.93
CA ARG A 78 6.45 29.69 15.59
C ARG A 78 7.67 30.52 15.15
N ALA A 79 8.81 30.39 15.82
CA ALA A 79 10.05 31.05 15.43
C ALA A 79 10.50 30.58 14.03
N VAL A 80 10.56 29.25 13.80
CA VAL A 80 10.89 28.68 12.48
C VAL A 80 9.93 29.13 11.40
N LYS A 81 8.62 29.21 11.69
CA LYS A 81 7.63 29.73 10.76
C LYS A 81 7.96 31.16 10.32
N GLY A 82 8.33 32.03 11.26
CA GLY A 82 8.76 33.41 10.95
C GLY A 82 9.97 33.43 10.02
N CYS A 83 11.02 32.66 10.34
CA CYS A 83 12.22 32.53 9.51
C CYS A 83 11.90 32.03 8.11
N LEU A 84 11.09 30.97 7.98
CA LEU A 84 10.70 30.40 6.69
C LEU A 84 9.84 31.35 5.85
N GLN A 85 9.00 32.18 6.48
CA GLN A 85 8.20 33.18 5.75
C GLN A 85 9.10 34.25 5.11
N VAL A 86 10.08 34.76 5.86
CA VAL A 86 11.05 35.74 5.36
C VAL A 86 11.92 35.11 4.26
N TRP A 87 12.49 33.93 4.54
CA TRP A 87 13.33 33.20 3.60
C TRP A 87 12.59 32.83 2.30
N ASN A 88 11.33 32.39 2.38
CA ASN A 88 10.56 32.07 1.17
C ASN A 88 10.37 33.29 0.25
N VAL A 89 10.12 34.47 0.81
CA VAL A 89 9.99 35.70 0.02
C VAL A 89 11.32 36.07 -0.63
N GLN A 90 12.43 35.96 0.10
CA GLN A 90 13.77 36.32 -0.38
C GLN A 90 14.32 35.32 -1.42
N THR A 91 14.13 34.02 -1.21
CA THR A 91 14.74 32.96 -2.04
C THR A 91 13.85 32.50 -3.19
N PHE A 92 12.54 32.35 -2.97
CA PHE A 92 11.62 31.81 -3.99
C PHE A 92 10.74 32.88 -4.63
N GLY A 93 10.37 33.92 -3.90
CA GLY A 93 9.51 35.00 -4.40
C GLY A 93 8.23 34.49 -5.06
N ASN A 94 7.88 35.04 -6.23
CA ASN A 94 6.76 34.56 -7.05
C ASN A 94 7.26 33.53 -8.08
N ILE A 95 7.07 32.25 -7.76
CA ILE A 95 7.47 31.10 -8.61
C ILE A 95 6.98 31.27 -10.06
N PHE A 96 5.75 31.74 -10.28
CA PHE A 96 5.15 31.87 -11.61
C PHE A 96 5.77 32.99 -12.43
N THR A 97 6.11 34.10 -11.78
CA THR A 97 6.84 35.20 -12.43
C THR A 97 8.25 34.74 -12.79
N ASN A 98 8.91 33.99 -11.90
CA ASN A 98 10.26 33.46 -12.15
C ASN A 98 10.29 32.47 -13.32
N VAL A 99 9.28 31.59 -13.46
CA VAL A 99 9.16 30.69 -14.63
C VAL A 99 9.01 31.48 -15.92
N ARG A 100 8.12 32.49 -15.96
CA ARG A 100 7.92 33.33 -17.14
C ARG A 100 9.18 34.11 -17.51
N ALA A 101 9.86 34.69 -16.53
CA ALA A 101 11.13 35.39 -16.73
C ALA A 101 12.22 34.45 -17.27
N ALA A 102 12.39 33.27 -16.66
CA ALA A 102 13.36 32.27 -17.10
C ALA A 102 13.07 31.75 -18.53
N ALA A 103 11.80 31.57 -18.89
CA ALA A 103 11.39 31.20 -20.25
C ALA A 103 11.75 32.29 -21.27
N ALA A 104 11.50 33.56 -20.94
CA ALA A 104 11.83 34.69 -21.80
C ALA A 104 13.35 34.83 -22.02
N VAL A 105 14.15 34.67 -20.95
CA VAL A 105 15.62 34.68 -21.03
C VAL A 105 16.12 33.49 -21.85
N MET A 106 15.58 32.28 -21.64
CA MET A 106 15.94 31.10 -22.42
C MET A 106 15.69 31.33 -23.92
N LYS A 107 14.52 31.84 -24.28
CA LYS A 107 14.19 32.19 -25.69
C LYS A 107 15.17 33.22 -26.27
N GLN A 108 15.49 34.27 -25.51
CA GLN A 108 16.45 35.28 -25.95
C GLN A 108 17.86 34.68 -26.17
N ARG A 109 18.31 33.78 -25.29
CA ARG A 109 19.61 33.10 -25.44
C ARG A 109 19.60 32.09 -26.60
N GLU A 110 18.45 31.50 -26.90
CA GLU A 110 18.26 30.60 -28.04
C GLU A 110 18.41 31.38 -29.36
N GLU A 111 17.75 32.54 -29.47
CA GLU A 111 17.88 33.45 -30.61
C GLU A 111 19.33 33.96 -30.79
N GLN A 112 20.05 34.26 -29.69
CA GLN A 112 21.46 34.65 -29.71
C GLN A 112 22.37 33.52 -30.17
N PHE A 113 22.11 32.29 -29.73
CA PHE A 113 22.87 31.12 -30.15
C PHE A 113 22.61 30.81 -31.63
N ASP A 114 21.36 30.90 -32.09
CA ASP A 114 21.02 30.69 -33.50
C ASP A 114 21.74 31.68 -34.43
N ALA A 115 21.94 32.92 -33.97
CA ALA A 115 22.66 33.96 -34.70
C ALA A 115 24.19 33.81 -34.66
N ALA A 116 24.79 33.56 -33.48
CA ALA A 116 26.25 33.59 -33.31
C ALA A 116 26.92 32.21 -33.47
N ARG A 117 26.28 31.15 -32.96
CA ARG A 117 26.77 29.75 -32.97
C ARG A 117 28.18 29.54 -32.41
N ASP A 118 28.59 30.34 -31.44
CA ASP A 118 29.90 30.23 -30.77
C ASP A 118 29.80 29.53 -29.38
N SER A 119 30.95 29.28 -28.75
CA SER A 119 31.00 28.62 -27.44
C SER A 119 30.40 29.44 -26.30
N VAL A 120 30.43 30.76 -26.41
CA VAL A 120 29.97 31.69 -25.36
C VAL A 120 28.44 31.75 -25.36
N SER A 121 27.85 31.91 -26.54
CA SER A 121 26.39 31.87 -26.74
C SER A 121 25.82 30.50 -26.39
N ARG A 122 26.52 29.40 -26.68
CA ARG A 122 26.14 28.06 -26.23
C ARG A 122 26.13 27.92 -24.72
N ALA A 123 27.20 28.35 -24.03
CA ALA A 123 27.27 28.29 -22.57
C ALA A 123 26.16 29.12 -21.91
N ALA A 124 25.89 30.33 -22.44
CA ALA A 124 24.80 31.18 -21.96
C ALA A 124 23.42 30.55 -22.17
N LEU A 125 23.18 29.88 -23.30
CA LEU A 125 21.95 29.13 -23.56
C LEU A 125 21.81 27.92 -22.62
N GLU A 126 22.89 27.16 -22.39
CA GLU A 126 22.89 26.04 -21.46
C GLU A 126 22.60 26.46 -20.02
N GLU A 127 23.14 27.61 -19.59
CA GLU A 127 22.85 28.20 -18.29
C GLU A 127 21.38 28.62 -18.17
N ALA A 128 20.86 29.35 -19.17
CA ALA A 128 19.46 29.79 -19.21
C ALA A 128 18.49 28.60 -19.23
N ASN A 129 18.80 27.56 -19.99
CA ASN A 129 18.07 26.29 -20.01
C ASN A 129 18.06 25.62 -18.62
N ALA A 130 19.20 25.57 -17.94
CA ALA A 130 19.29 24.99 -16.62
C ALA A 130 18.47 25.78 -15.58
N VAL A 131 18.47 27.12 -15.66
CA VAL A 131 17.63 27.99 -14.83
C VAL A 131 16.15 27.75 -15.11
N PHE A 132 15.74 27.73 -16.38
CA PHE A 132 14.34 27.48 -16.77
C PHE A 132 13.86 26.10 -16.32
N ALA A 133 14.66 25.05 -16.54
CA ALA A 133 14.35 23.69 -16.10
C ALA A 133 14.20 23.59 -14.57
N ARG A 134 15.06 24.25 -13.80
CA ARG A 134 14.92 24.35 -12.32
C ARG A 134 13.63 25.05 -11.94
N SER A 135 13.32 26.21 -12.52
CA SER A 135 12.10 26.97 -12.24
C SER A 135 10.84 26.16 -12.56
N LEU A 136 10.82 25.44 -13.68
CA LEU A 136 9.71 24.57 -14.08
C LEU A 136 9.54 23.38 -13.13
N ALA A 137 10.65 22.80 -12.66
CA ALA A 137 10.63 21.73 -11.67
C ALA A 137 10.05 22.21 -10.32
N LEU A 138 10.40 23.44 -9.89
CA LEU A 138 9.84 24.07 -8.69
C LEU A 138 8.32 24.29 -8.83
N GLU A 139 7.87 24.84 -9.96
CA GLU A 139 6.45 25.03 -10.26
C GLU A 139 5.70 23.68 -10.31
N GLY A 140 6.27 22.67 -10.96
CA GLY A 140 5.70 21.34 -11.04
C GLY A 140 5.51 20.69 -9.66
N GLU A 141 6.51 20.81 -8.78
CA GLU A 141 6.45 20.32 -7.40
C GLU A 141 5.39 21.06 -6.57
N PHE A 142 5.31 22.39 -6.71
CA PHE A 142 4.30 23.22 -6.06
C PHE A 142 2.87 22.77 -6.45
N TRP A 143 2.61 22.59 -7.75
CA TRP A 143 1.30 22.12 -8.21
C TRP A 143 1.03 20.66 -7.88
N ARG A 144 2.05 19.79 -7.85
CA ARG A 144 1.92 18.39 -7.41
C ARG A 144 1.43 18.32 -5.97
N GLN A 145 2.05 19.08 -5.05
CA GLN A 145 1.63 19.16 -3.66
C GLN A 145 0.20 19.71 -3.55
N LYS A 146 -0.14 20.75 -4.31
CA LYS A 146 -1.48 21.37 -4.28
C LYS A 146 -2.58 20.50 -4.90
N ALA A 147 -2.25 19.70 -5.91
CA ALA A 147 -3.16 18.77 -6.56
C ALA A 147 -3.40 17.50 -5.72
N GLY A 148 -2.44 17.12 -4.86
CA GLY A 148 -2.50 15.91 -4.03
C GLY A 148 -2.43 14.63 -4.87
N ILE A 149 -1.67 14.64 -5.97
CA ILE A 149 -1.52 13.51 -6.89
C ILE A 149 -0.28 12.69 -6.52
N LYS A 150 -0.51 11.45 -6.06
CA LYS A 150 0.55 10.56 -5.55
C LYS A 150 1.20 9.64 -6.60
N TRP A 151 0.55 9.42 -7.74
CA TRP A 151 0.93 8.35 -8.70
C TRP A 151 1.74 8.85 -9.91
N LEU A 152 1.88 10.16 -10.11
CA LEU A 152 2.65 10.68 -11.24
C LEU A 152 4.14 10.71 -10.87
N GLN A 153 4.95 9.88 -11.55
CA GLN A 153 6.41 9.97 -11.46
C GLN A 153 6.89 11.20 -12.22
N VAL A 154 7.91 11.86 -11.67
CA VAL A 154 8.41 13.20 -12.03
C VAL A 154 8.73 13.40 -13.53
N GLY A 155 8.90 12.34 -14.32
CA GLY A 155 9.28 12.40 -15.74
C GLY A 155 8.14 12.55 -16.78
N ASP A 156 6.87 12.42 -16.39
CA ASP A 156 5.71 12.59 -17.28
C ASP A 156 4.82 13.79 -16.83
N ALA A 157 5.40 14.74 -16.10
CA ALA A 157 4.71 15.90 -15.55
C ALA A 157 4.12 16.78 -16.66
N ASN A 158 2.79 16.78 -16.79
CA ASN A 158 2.06 17.80 -17.53
C ASN A 158 1.47 18.78 -16.51
N THR A 159 2.04 19.99 -16.39
CA THR A 159 1.53 21.04 -15.50
C THR A 159 0.06 21.36 -15.81
N ALA A 160 -0.34 21.40 -17.08
CA ALA A 160 -1.72 21.65 -17.50
C ALA A 160 -2.70 20.57 -16.96
N TYR A 161 -2.26 19.32 -16.83
CA TYR A 161 -3.03 18.27 -16.15
C TYR A 161 -3.27 18.61 -14.68
N PHE A 162 -2.22 18.99 -13.95
CA PHE A 162 -2.33 19.37 -12.53
C PHE A 162 -3.21 20.61 -12.32
N HIS A 163 -3.04 21.64 -13.17
CA HIS A 163 -3.89 22.83 -13.16
C HIS A 163 -5.37 22.49 -13.37
N SER A 164 -5.67 21.64 -14.36
CA SER A 164 -7.03 21.21 -14.65
C SER A 164 -7.64 20.46 -13.46
N CYS A 165 -6.90 19.53 -12.83
CA CYS A 165 -7.37 18.82 -11.63
C CYS A 165 -7.59 19.76 -10.43
N CYS A 166 -6.70 20.71 -10.21
CA CYS A 166 -6.84 21.70 -9.13
C CYS A 166 -8.07 22.59 -9.35
N ARG A 167 -8.24 23.13 -10.56
CA ARG A 167 -9.41 23.96 -10.93
C ARG A 167 -10.71 23.18 -10.76
N GLN A 168 -10.76 21.94 -11.24
CA GLN A 168 -11.93 21.08 -11.08
C GLN A 168 -12.31 20.88 -9.60
N ARG A 169 -11.32 20.56 -8.74
CA ARG A 169 -11.57 20.38 -7.31
C ARG A 169 -12.01 21.68 -6.63
N ARG A 170 -11.45 22.83 -7.01
CA ARG A 170 -11.90 24.14 -6.51
C ARG A 170 -13.35 24.39 -6.89
N ASN A 171 -13.71 24.21 -8.15
CA ASN A 171 -15.09 24.44 -8.62
C ASN A 171 -16.09 23.48 -7.97
N PHE A 172 -15.73 22.22 -7.75
CA PHE A 172 -16.60 21.26 -7.07
C PHE A 172 -16.80 21.59 -5.58
N ASN A 173 -15.75 22.10 -4.91
CA ASN A 173 -15.79 22.41 -3.49
C ASN A 173 -16.28 23.84 -3.17
N PHE A 174 -16.38 24.72 -4.17
CA PHE A 174 -16.78 26.10 -3.97
C PHE A 174 -18.27 26.18 -3.64
N VAL A 175 -18.59 26.79 -2.50
CA VAL A 175 -19.97 27.02 -2.05
C VAL A 175 -20.38 28.41 -2.51
N ALA A 176 -21.09 28.48 -3.64
CA ALA A 176 -21.62 29.74 -4.17
C ALA A 176 -22.91 30.18 -3.47
N ARG A 177 -23.75 29.21 -3.08
CA ARG A 177 -24.99 29.43 -2.35
C ARG A 177 -25.37 28.21 -1.53
N ILE A 178 -26.11 28.41 -0.44
CA ILE A 178 -26.59 27.32 0.42
C ILE A 178 -28.02 27.61 0.89
N LYS A 179 -28.84 26.59 1.10
CA LYS A 179 -30.14 26.75 1.76
C LYS A 179 -29.98 26.71 3.27
N ASP A 180 -30.62 27.67 3.94
CA ASP A 180 -30.78 27.68 5.40
C ASP A 180 -31.83 26.64 5.87
N GLN A 181 -32.15 26.66 7.17
CA GLN A 181 -33.15 25.76 7.76
C GLN A 181 -34.59 26.06 7.29
N ALA A 182 -34.89 27.30 6.93
CA ALA A 182 -36.19 27.72 6.39
C ALA A 182 -36.35 27.39 4.90
N GLY A 183 -35.26 26.97 4.23
CA GLY A 183 -35.24 26.64 2.80
C GLY A 183 -34.90 27.81 1.89
N THR A 184 -34.54 28.97 2.45
CA THR A 184 -34.13 30.20 1.77
C THR A 184 -32.68 30.10 1.30
N TRP A 185 -32.38 30.66 0.12
CA TRP A 185 -31.02 30.68 -0.41
C TRP A 185 -30.20 31.82 0.20
N LEU A 186 -29.07 31.47 0.80
CA LEU A 186 -28.00 32.39 1.17
C LEU A 186 -26.99 32.45 0.03
N GLU A 187 -26.77 33.64 -0.52
CA GLU A 187 -25.82 33.89 -1.63
C GLU A 187 -24.68 34.84 -1.21
N ASP A 188 -24.84 35.60 -0.11
CA ASP A 188 -23.77 36.40 0.47
C ASP A 188 -22.72 35.53 1.18
N LEU A 189 -21.44 35.85 0.98
CA LEU A 189 -20.34 35.04 1.51
C LEU A 189 -20.20 35.11 3.04
N GLN A 190 -20.55 36.23 3.68
CA GLN A 190 -20.55 36.33 5.15
C GLN A 190 -21.71 35.52 5.73
N ASP A 191 -22.90 35.61 5.16
CA ASP A 191 -24.07 34.83 5.61
C ASP A 191 -23.83 33.32 5.46
N ILE A 192 -23.24 32.89 4.33
CA ILE A 192 -22.84 31.49 4.12
C ILE A 192 -21.84 31.05 5.20
N ARG A 193 -20.84 31.89 5.53
CA ARG A 193 -19.84 31.56 6.56
C ARG A 193 -20.47 31.44 7.94
N GLN A 194 -21.32 32.39 8.33
CA GLN A 194 -22.00 32.37 9.62
C GLN A 194 -22.92 31.15 9.73
N SER A 195 -23.72 30.88 8.70
CA SER A 195 -24.57 29.69 8.62
C SER A 195 -23.78 28.38 8.76
N ALA A 196 -22.57 28.31 8.18
CA ALA A 196 -21.68 27.16 8.34
C ALA A 196 -21.18 27.01 9.78
N VAL A 197 -20.79 28.12 10.43
CA VAL A 197 -20.36 28.14 11.83
C VAL A 197 -21.49 27.68 12.74
N ASP A 198 -22.69 28.23 12.57
CA ASP A 198 -23.86 27.88 13.39
C ASP A 198 -24.21 26.39 13.26
N PHE A 199 -24.22 25.87 12.03
CA PHE A 199 -24.50 24.46 11.75
C PHE A 199 -23.48 23.52 12.43
N VAL A 200 -22.18 23.82 12.32
CA VAL A 200 -21.14 22.95 12.89
C VAL A 200 -21.03 23.13 14.41
N SER A 201 -21.22 24.35 14.93
CA SER A 201 -21.22 24.62 16.36
C SER A 201 -22.35 23.86 17.07
N ALA A 202 -23.58 23.95 16.53
CA ALA A 202 -24.73 23.20 17.05
C ALA A 202 -24.52 21.68 17.00
N LEU A 203 -23.78 21.18 16.02
CA LEU A 203 -23.48 19.76 15.90
C LEU A 203 -22.60 19.25 17.05
N PHE A 204 -21.60 20.03 17.48
CA PHE A 204 -20.67 19.68 18.56
C PHE A 204 -21.09 20.17 19.95
N ALA A 205 -22.28 20.76 20.07
CA ALA A 205 -22.88 21.13 21.33
C ALA A 205 -23.66 19.95 21.93
N SER A 206 -23.37 19.59 23.18
CA SER A 206 -24.13 18.59 23.95
C SER A 206 -25.58 19.06 24.13
N GLU A 207 -26.51 18.11 24.00
CA GLU A 207 -27.96 18.34 24.16
C GLU A 207 -28.45 17.90 25.56
N GLN A 208 -27.59 17.26 26.37
CA GLN A 208 -27.99 16.63 27.61
C GLN A 208 -27.65 17.44 28.86
N HIS A 209 -28.65 17.61 29.73
CA HIS A 209 -28.50 18.19 31.06
C HIS A 209 -28.81 17.08 32.09
N GLY A 210 -27.80 16.67 32.87
CA GLY A 210 -27.96 15.61 33.88
C GLY A 210 -27.85 14.17 33.36
N TRP A 211 -26.79 13.86 32.60
CA TRP A 211 -26.51 12.50 32.10
C TRP A 211 -26.54 11.46 33.23
N GLN A 212 -27.29 10.38 33.01
CA GLN A 212 -27.35 9.24 33.92
C GLN A 212 -26.58 8.06 33.33
N SER A 213 -25.86 7.32 34.19
CA SER A 213 -25.17 6.11 33.75
C SER A 213 -26.18 5.03 33.38
N PRO A 214 -26.11 4.45 32.17
CA PRO A 214 -26.98 3.37 31.80
C PRO A 214 -26.63 2.09 32.57
N GLU A 215 -27.64 1.26 32.82
CA GLU A 215 -27.38 -0.11 33.24
C GLU A 215 -26.71 -0.90 32.10
N LEU A 216 -25.81 -1.80 32.46
CA LEU A 216 -25.15 -2.73 31.53
C LEU A 216 -25.79 -4.11 31.67
N PRO A 217 -26.74 -4.49 30.78
CA PRO A 217 -27.43 -5.77 30.90
C PRO A 217 -26.56 -6.96 30.46
N PHE A 218 -25.32 -6.72 30.01
CA PHE A 218 -24.39 -7.73 29.51
C PHE A 218 -22.97 -7.49 30.05
N SER A 219 -22.18 -8.57 30.06
CA SER A 219 -20.76 -8.52 30.42
C SER A 219 -19.90 -7.95 29.29
N VAL A 220 -18.86 -7.21 29.66
CA VAL A 220 -17.82 -6.71 28.75
C VAL A 220 -16.45 -7.22 29.20
N PRO A 221 -15.53 -7.55 28.26
CA PRO A 221 -14.16 -7.93 28.59
C PRO A 221 -13.48 -6.88 29.45
N GLN A 222 -12.63 -7.33 30.37
CA GLN A 222 -11.79 -6.45 31.19
C GLN A 222 -10.38 -6.40 30.61
N LEU A 223 -9.82 -5.20 30.55
CA LEU A 223 -8.45 -4.94 30.13
C LEU A 223 -7.48 -5.47 31.20
N ALA A 224 -6.41 -6.14 30.76
CA ALA A 224 -5.39 -6.64 31.67
C ALA A 224 -4.55 -5.49 32.24
N GLN A 225 -3.96 -5.68 33.44
CA GLN A 225 -3.10 -4.66 34.04
C GLN A 225 -1.88 -4.34 33.16
N ALA A 226 -1.23 -5.37 32.58
CA ALA A 226 -0.10 -5.17 31.68
C ALA A 226 -0.46 -4.31 30.44
N ASP A 227 -1.69 -4.40 29.94
CA ASP A 227 -2.17 -3.56 28.84
C ASP A 227 -2.40 -2.11 29.29
N ASN A 228 -2.91 -1.91 30.52
CA ASN A 228 -3.02 -0.58 31.12
C ASN A 228 -1.64 0.07 31.29
N ASP A 229 -0.65 -0.67 31.79
CA ASP A 229 0.71 -0.20 31.96
C ASP A 229 1.34 0.18 30.60
N MET A 230 1.09 -0.62 29.56
CA MET A 230 1.51 -0.31 28.18
C MET A 230 0.86 0.98 27.64
N LEU A 231 -0.42 1.19 27.93
CA LEU A 231 -1.15 2.38 27.47
C LEU A 231 -0.69 3.67 28.18
N SER A 232 -0.29 3.58 29.46
CA SER A 232 0.17 4.74 30.25
C SER A 232 1.68 4.99 30.19
N ALA A 233 2.48 4.02 29.75
CA ALA A 233 3.94 4.14 29.67
C ALA A 233 4.42 5.37 28.89
N LEU A 234 5.51 6.00 29.34
CA LEU A 234 6.13 7.12 28.61
C LEU A 234 6.65 6.64 27.24
N PRO A 235 6.31 7.32 26.13
CA PRO A 235 6.87 6.99 24.83
C PRO A 235 8.38 7.19 24.78
N ASP A 236 9.06 6.30 24.08
CA ASP A 236 10.49 6.41 23.79
C ASP A 236 10.75 7.01 22.39
N MET A 237 12.03 7.26 22.09
CA MET A 237 12.44 7.84 20.81
C MET A 237 12.14 6.93 19.62
N ALA A 238 12.21 5.60 19.79
CA ALA A 238 11.98 4.65 18.72
C ALA A 238 10.49 4.58 18.34
N GLU A 239 9.60 4.54 19.32
CA GLU A 239 8.16 4.60 19.16
C GLU A 239 7.74 5.92 18.50
N LEU A 240 8.28 7.05 19.00
CA LEU A 240 8.02 8.38 18.43
C LEU A 240 8.46 8.47 16.96
N LYS A 241 9.69 8.03 16.65
CA LYS A 241 10.21 8.02 15.28
C LYS A 241 9.35 7.14 14.37
N GLY A 242 8.95 5.96 14.86
CA GLY A 242 8.04 5.06 14.15
C GLY A 242 6.73 5.74 13.75
N VAL A 243 6.12 6.49 14.68
CA VAL A 243 4.89 7.26 14.40
C VAL A 243 5.11 8.39 13.39
N VAL A 244 6.15 9.20 13.56
CA VAL A 244 6.42 10.35 12.67
C VAL A 244 6.68 9.90 11.23
N PHE A 245 7.43 8.82 11.04
CA PHE A 245 7.76 8.29 9.71
C PHE A 245 6.63 7.45 9.10
N ALA A 246 5.66 7.01 9.90
CA ALA A 246 4.42 6.39 9.40
C ALA A 246 3.41 7.40 8.84
N LEU A 247 3.53 8.70 9.18
CA LEU A 247 2.65 9.75 8.66
C LEU A 247 2.94 10.05 7.18
N ASP A 248 1.88 10.38 6.44
CA ASP A 248 2.01 10.76 5.03
C ASP A 248 2.58 12.18 4.88
N ALA A 249 3.79 12.27 4.32
CA ALA A 249 4.54 13.51 4.12
C ALA A 249 3.78 14.57 3.29
N ASP A 250 2.90 14.13 2.39
CA ASP A 250 2.13 15.00 1.49
C ASP A 250 0.70 15.30 2.05
N SER A 251 0.39 14.88 3.29
CA SER A 251 -0.90 15.16 3.91
C SER A 251 -1.11 16.65 4.23
N ALA A 252 -2.37 17.09 4.20
CA ALA A 252 -2.71 18.49 4.46
C ALA A 252 -2.46 18.86 5.94
N PRO A 253 -1.78 20.00 6.20
CA PRO A 253 -1.50 20.46 7.56
C PRO A 253 -2.74 21.05 8.24
N GLY A 254 -2.65 21.22 9.56
CA GLY A 254 -3.63 21.98 10.35
C GLY A 254 -3.39 23.50 10.28
N PRO A 255 -4.03 24.27 11.17
CA PRO A 255 -3.88 25.74 11.25
C PRO A 255 -2.44 26.26 11.40
N ASP A 256 -1.53 25.48 12.00
CA ASP A 256 -0.13 25.88 12.17
C ASP A 256 0.64 25.99 10.84
N GLY A 257 0.19 25.24 9.83
CA GLY A 257 0.75 25.17 8.47
C GLY A 257 1.86 24.15 8.28
N PHE A 258 2.28 23.41 9.32
CA PHE A 258 3.35 22.41 9.22
C PHE A 258 2.78 21.02 8.90
N GLY A 259 3.24 20.42 7.80
CA GLY A 259 2.87 19.05 7.39
C GLY A 259 3.86 18.00 7.91
N ALA A 260 3.52 16.71 7.81
CA ALA A 260 4.40 15.63 8.26
C ALA A 260 5.76 15.62 7.53
N GLY A 261 5.81 16.10 6.29
CA GLY A 261 7.06 16.24 5.53
C GLY A 261 8.10 17.17 6.18
N PHE A 262 7.68 18.14 6.99
CA PHE A 262 8.59 18.96 7.81
C PHE A 262 9.19 18.12 8.96
N TYR A 263 8.35 17.42 9.71
CA TYR A 263 8.77 16.61 10.87
C TYR A 263 9.75 15.51 10.47
N GLN A 264 9.54 14.89 9.31
CA GLN A 264 10.43 13.86 8.77
C GLN A 264 11.77 14.43 8.29
N ALA A 265 11.76 15.58 7.62
CA ALA A 265 12.98 16.19 7.08
C ALA A 265 13.85 16.86 8.15
N CYS A 266 13.22 17.46 9.17
CA CYS A 266 13.88 18.17 10.24
C CYS A 266 14.08 17.31 11.50
N TRP A 267 13.94 15.99 11.39
CA TRP A 267 13.94 15.05 12.52
C TRP A 267 15.13 15.27 13.46
N ASP A 268 16.34 15.34 12.92
CA ASP A 268 17.56 15.47 13.72
C ASP A 268 17.66 16.79 14.49
N ILE A 269 16.91 17.81 14.08
CA ILE A 269 16.83 19.12 14.76
C ILE A 269 15.78 19.08 15.87
N ILE A 270 14.61 18.49 15.61
CA ILE A 270 13.42 18.66 16.46
C ILE A 270 13.16 17.49 17.42
N GLN A 271 13.79 16.32 17.21
CA GLN A 271 13.42 15.06 17.87
C GLN A 271 13.40 15.14 19.40
N SER A 272 14.39 15.78 20.02
CA SER A 272 14.51 15.87 21.48
C SER A 272 13.41 16.72 22.10
N ASP A 273 13.17 17.93 21.57
CA ASP A 273 12.10 18.81 22.05
C ASP A 273 10.70 18.21 21.76
N LEU A 274 10.55 17.47 20.66
CA LEU A 274 9.30 16.77 20.34
C LEU A 274 9.02 15.64 21.34
N LEU A 275 10.03 14.85 21.69
CA LEU A 275 9.91 13.80 22.70
C LEU A 275 9.51 14.38 24.06
N GLU A 276 10.18 15.47 24.49
CA GLU A 276 9.85 16.20 25.72
C GLU A 276 8.37 16.66 25.71
N ALA A 277 7.91 17.26 24.60
CA ALA A 277 6.52 17.70 24.45
C ALA A 277 5.52 16.53 24.50
N VAL A 278 5.83 15.40 23.89
CA VAL A 278 4.98 14.20 23.92
C VAL A 278 4.96 13.60 25.33
N GLN A 279 6.10 13.43 25.99
CA GLN A 279 6.18 12.88 27.34
C GLN A 279 5.47 13.76 28.36
N ALA A 280 5.57 15.09 28.24
CA ALA A 280 4.83 16.02 29.09
C ALA A 280 3.31 15.76 29.04
N PHE A 281 2.75 15.42 27.87
CA PHE A 281 1.36 15.02 27.76
C PHE A 281 1.08 13.70 28.52
N PHE A 282 1.91 12.66 28.38
CA PHE A 282 1.71 11.41 29.11
C PHE A 282 1.87 11.58 30.64
N GLN A 283 2.63 12.58 31.08
CA GLN A 283 2.80 12.97 32.48
C GLN A 283 1.65 13.82 33.06
N GLY A 284 0.60 14.09 32.28
CA GLY A 284 -0.61 14.77 32.77
C GLY A 284 -0.81 16.20 32.26
N MET A 285 0.12 16.75 31.48
CA MET A 285 -0.02 18.11 30.93
C MET A 285 -1.21 18.17 29.95
N ARG A 286 -2.09 19.17 30.11
CA ARG A 286 -3.22 19.39 29.19
C ARG A 286 -2.72 19.89 27.83
N LEU A 287 -3.36 19.43 26.75
CA LEU A 287 -3.05 19.93 25.41
C LEU A 287 -3.37 21.44 25.33
N PRO A 288 -2.39 22.30 24.98
CA PRO A 288 -2.64 23.73 24.82
C PRO A 288 -3.47 24.00 23.56
N ARG A 289 -4.16 25.15 23.51
CA ARG A 289 -4.95 25.56 22.32
C ARG A 289 -4.13 25.60 21.03
N SER A 290 -2.83 25.88 21.14
CA SER A 290 -1.89 25.85 20.01
C SER A 290 -1.75 24.46 19.38
N PHE A 291 -1.96 23.38 20.13
CA PHE A 291 -1.98 22.00 19.62
C PHE A 291 -3.38 21.60 19.14
N THR A 292 -4.41 22.01 19.87
CA THR A 292 -5.79 21.52 19.64
C THR A 292 -6.60 22.33 18.63
N SER A 293 -6.12 23.51 18.21
CA SER A 293 -6.74 24.29 17.14
C SER A 293 -6.83 23.47 15.86
N THR A 294 -8.04 23.39 15.32
CA THR A 294 -8.38 22.52 14.20
C THR A 294 -9.22 23.27 13.18
N SER A 295 -8.89 23.14 11.90
CA SER A 295 -9.73 23.66 10.82
C SER A 295 -10.69 22.60 10.30
N ILE A 296 -12.00 22.88 10.29
CA ILE A 296 -13.01 22.00 9.70
C ILE A 296 -13.23 22.41 8.24
N ILE A 297 -12.93 21.53 7.30
CA ILE A 297 -13.29 21.71 5.89
C ILE A 297 -14.59 20.95 5.57
N LEU A 298 -15.51 21.60 4.86
CA LEU A 298 -16.78 21.02 4.44
C LEU A 298 -16.64 20.49 3.01
N LEU A 299 -16.64 19.17 2.84
CA LEU A 299 -16.52 18.52 1.53
C LEU A 299 -17.91 18.06 1.03
N PRO A 300 -18.34 18.43 -0.19
CA PRO A 300 -19.62 17.96 -0.73
C PRO A 300 -19.67 16.43 -0.88
N LYS A 301 -20.74 15.80 -0.39
CA LYS A 301 -20.99 14.36 -0.56
C LYS A 301 -21.57 14.04 -1.95
N ILE A 302 -22.28 15.00 -2.54
CA ILE A 302 -22.98 14.87 -3.82
C ILE A 302 -22.69 16.08 -4.70
N ALA A 303 -22.85 15.92 -6.01
CA ALA A 303 -22.80 17.04 -6.94
C ALA A 303 -23.99 17.98 -6.72
N GLY A 304 -23.74 19.30 -6.72
CA GLY A 304 -24.78 20.30 -6.51
C GLY A 304 -25.38 20.31 -5.10
N ALA A 305 -24.57 19.99 -4.07
CA ALA A 305 -24.97 20.04 -2.67
C ALA A 305 -25.66 21.38 -2.32
N MET A 306 -26.84 21.31 -1.71
CA MET A 306 -27.69 22.49 -1.48
C MET A 306 -27.86 22.84 0.00
N GLN A 307 -27.62 21.90 0.91
CA GLN A 307 -27.77 22.08 2.36
C GLN A 307 -26.53 21.56 3.10
N TRP A 308 -26.23 22.11 4.27
CA TRP A 308 -25.04 21.69 5.05
C TRP A 308 -24.99 20.20 5.40
N LYS A 309 -26.14 19.51 5.48
CA LYS A 309 -26.22 18.05 5.67
C LYS A 309 -25.61 17.25 4.50
N ASP A 310 -25.56 17.84 3.31
CA ASP A 310 -24.96 17.29 2.10
C ASP A 310 -23.44 17.40 2.10
N PHE A 311 -22.86 18.07 3.11
CA PHE A 311 -21.42 18.20 3.29
C PHE A 311 -20.91 17.25 4.38
N ARG A 312 -19.63 16.90 4.27
CA ARG A 312 -18.89 16.11 5.26
C ARG A 312 -17.86 17.02 5.95
N PRO A 313 -17.95 17.21 7.27
CA PRO A 313 -16.94 17.95 8.02
C PRO A 313 -15.68 17.09 8.20
N ILE A 314 -14.52 17.59 7.76
CA ILE A 314 -13.23 16.94 7.97
C ILE A 314 -12.34 17.84 8.83
N SER A 315 -11.82 17.30 9.93
CA SER A 315 -10.94 17.99 10.88
C SER A 315 -9.48 17.95 10.41
N LEU A 316 -8.93 19.12 10.06
CA LEU A 316 -7.52 19.33 9.78
C LEU A 316 -6.80 19.71 11.09
N CYS A 317 -6.37 18.70 11.84
CA CYS A 317 -5.63 18.88 13.10
C CYS A 317 -4.15 19.18 12.84
N ASN A 318 -3.52 19.96 13.72
CA ASN A 318 -2.07 20.17 13.72
C ASN A 318 -1.31 18.85 13.85
N VAL A 319 -0.18 18.73 13.16
CA VAL A 319 0.57 17.45 13.10
C VAL A 319 1.11 17.06 14.47
N CYS A 320 1.52 18.01 15.31
CA CYS A 320 1.93 17.75 16.69
C CYS A 320 0.84 17.02 17.51
N SER A 321 -0.42 17.47 17.44
CA SER A 321 -1.55 16.80 18.09
C SER A 321 -1.85 15.43 17.45
N LYS A 322 -1.71 15.30 16.13
CA LYS A 322 -1.87 14.01 15.43
C LYS A 322 -0.82 12.99 15.84
N ILE A 323 0.42 13.40 16.12
CA ILE A 323 1.49 12.50 16.59
C ILE A 323 1.08 11.89 17.94
N ILE A 324 0.67 12.71 18.90
CA ILE A 324 0.20 12.23 20.22
C ILE A 324 -1.01 11.29 20.06
N SER A 325 -2.01 11.70 19.29
CA SER A 325 -3.20 10.89 19.03
C SER A 325 -2.89 9.58 18.31
N LYS A 326 -1.91 9.58 17.40
CA LYS A 326 -1.46 8.39 16.66
C LYS A 326 -0.73 7.40 17.56
N LEU A 327 0.13 7.88 18.47
CA LEU A 327 0.77 7.03 19.49
C LEU A 327 -0.29 6.30 20.33
N VAL A 328 -1.26 7.04 20.87
CA VAL A 328 -2.34 6.46 21.68
C VAL A 328 -3.22 5.52 20.86
N SER A 329 -3.52 5.86 19.60
CA SER A 329 -4.28 5.02 18.67
C SER A 329 -3.58 3.70 18.35
N ASP A 330 -2.25 3.72 18.14
CA ASP A 330 -1.46 2.52 17.85
C ASP A 330 -1.40 1.57 19.05
N ARG A 331 -1.30 2.12 20.26
CA ARG A 331 -1.39 1.32 21.50
C ARG A 331 -2.80 0.76 21.70
N LEU A 332 -3.84 1.58 21.54
CA LEU A 332 -5.24 1.13 21.61
C LEU A 332 -5.53 0.02 20.58
N GLY A 333 -4.99 0.14 19.37
CA GLY A 333 -5.15 -0.86 18.31
C GLY A 333 -4.68 -2.27 18.70
N ARG A 334 -3.71 -2.39 19.61
CA ARG A 334 -3.22 -3.70 20.10
C ARG A 334 -4.24 -4.42 20.97
N VAL A 335 -5.07 -3.69 21.70
CA VAL A 335 -6.04 -4.25 22.66
C VAL A 335 -7.46 -4.37 22.09
N LEU A 336 -7.82 -3.56 21.08
CA LEU A 336 -9.15 -3.59 20.46
C LEU A 336 -9.64 -4.99 20.02
N PRO A 337 -8.81 -5.88 19.42
CA PRO A 337 -9.26 -7.20 19.00
C PRO A 337 -9.79 -8.08 20.14
N ALA A 338 -9.26 -7.89 21.36
CA ALA A 338 -9.67 -8.63 22.56
C ALA A 338 -10.90 -8.01 23.24
N LEU A 339 -11.04 -6.67 23.18
CA LEU A 339 -12.14 -5.95 23.83
C LEU A 339 -13.44 -5.95 23.01
N VAL A 340 -13.35 -5.77 21.69
CA VAL A 340 -14.51 -5.51 20.82
C VAL A 340 -15.13 -6.81 20.32
N SER A 341 -16.46 -6.90 20.29
CA SER A 341 -17.20 -8.06 19.77
C SER A 341 -16.75 -8.46 18.36
N GLN A 342 -16.62 -9.76 18.06
CA GLN A 342 -16.20 -10.28 16.75
C GLN A 342 -17.09 -9.82 15.57
N TRP A 343 -18.33 -9.41 15.87
CA TRP A 343 -19.31 -8.95 14.88
C TRP A 343 -19.11 -7.49 14.45
N GLN A 344 -18.25 -6.72 15.13
CA GLN A 344 -17.80 -5.39 14.74
C GLN A 344 -16.43 -5.50 14.06
N THR A 345 -16.39 -5.36 12.73
CA THR A 345 -15.16 -5.53 11.95
C THR A 345 -14.54 -4.22 11.49
N GLY A 346 -15.24 -3.09 11.66
CA GLY A 346 -14.73 -1.77 11.29
C GLY A 346 -13.66 -1.29 12.28
N PHE A 347 -12.54 -0.78 11.76
CA PHE A 347 -11.43 -0.20 12.53
C PHE A 347 -10.77 -1.09 13.59
N VAL A 348 -11.03 -2.40 13.61
CA VAL A 348 -10.36 -3.36 14.50
C VAL A 348 -9.25 -4.09 13.73
N PRO A 349 -7.98 -4.03 14.18
CA PRO A 349 -6.88 -4.71 13.52
C PRO A 349 -7.12 -6.22 13.36
N GLY A 350 -6.69 -6.77 12.22
CA GLY A 350 -6.89 -8.18 11.86
C GLY A 350 -8.28 -8.54 11.31
N ARG A 351 -9.27 -7.64 11.38
CA ARG A 351 -10.63 -7.90 10.86
C ARG A 351 -10.80 -7.32 9.45
N GLY A 352 -11.51 -8.05 8.58
CA GLY A 352 -11.64 -7.71 7.16
C GLY A 352 -13.05 -7.33 6.74
N ILE A 353 -13.22 -6.19 6.07
CA ILE A 353 -14.50 -5.71 5.50
C ILE A 353 -15.20 -6.74 4.60
N THR A 354 -14.41 -7.59 3.93
CA THR A 354 -14.91 -8.64 3.03
C THR A 354 -15.76 -9.67 3.77
N ASP A 355 -15.49 -9.92 5.05
CA ASP A 355 -16.19 -10.94 5.83
C ASP A 355 -17.65 -10.54 6.03
N ASN A 356 -17.91 -9.26 6.35
CA ASN A 356 -19.27 -8.74 6.45
C ASN A 356 -20.03 -8.90 5.13
N ILE A 357 -19.41 -8.55 4.00
CA ILE A 357 -20.06 -8.62 2.69
C ILE A 357 -20.39 -10.07 2.32
N LEU A 358 -19.42 -10.98 2.46
CA LEU A 358 -19.59 -12.39 2.11
C LEU A 358 -20.60 -13.07 3.02
N LEU A 359 -20.55 -12.80 4.33
CA LEU A 359 -21.47 -13.37 5.30
C LEU A 359 -22.90 -12.86 5.10
N THR A 360 -23.09 -11.56 4.86
CA THR A 360 -24.40 -11.00 4.47
C THR A 360 -24.93 -11.67 3.21
N GLN A 361 -24.08 -11.88 2.20
CA GLN A 361 -24.49 -12.54 0.97
C GLN A 361 -24.92 -14.01 1.18
N GLU A 362 -24.33 -14.72 2.13
CA GLU A 362 -24.75 -16.08 2.54
C GLU A 362 -26.04 -16.08 3.35
N LEU A 363 -26.23 -15.12 4.26
CA LEU A 363 -27.45 -14.98 5.07
C LEU A 363 -28.66 -14.58 4.22
N VAL A 364 -28.46 -13.74 3.19
CA VAL A 364 -29.52 -13.40 2.22
C VAL A 364 -30.05 -14.63 1.49
N ALA A 365 -29.23 -15.67 1.28
CA ALA A 365 -29.71 -16.93 0.71
C ALA A 365 -30.65 -17.70 1.66
N ASP A 366 -30.52 -17.49 2.98
CA ASP A 366 -31.35 -18.09 4.02
C ASP A 366 -32.54 -17.19 4.43
N LEU A 367 -32.71 -16.01 3.81
CA LEU A 367 -33.83 -15.12 4.09
C LEU A 367 -35.17 -15.79 3.74
N ASP A 368 -35.23 -16.56 2.66
CA ASP A 368 -36.45 -17.21 2.14
C ASP A 368 -36.85 -18.52 2.83
N ARG A 369 -36.22 -18.87 3.95
CA ARG A 369 -36.61 -20.07 4.69
C ARG A 369 -38.08 -19.99 5.12
N ARG A 370 -38.85 -21.05 4.87
CA ARG A 370 -40.27 -21.16 5.24
C ARG A 370 -40.38 -21.33 6.74
N LEU A 371 -40.88 -20.30 7.42
CA LEU A 371 -40.89 -20.20 8.88
C LEU A 371 -42.17 -19.48 9.35
N ARG A 372 -42.71 -19.84 10.52
CA ARG A 372 -43.94 -19.23 11.08
C ARG A 372 -43.85 -17.71 11.18
N HIS A 373 -42.84 -17.23 11.89
CA HIS A 373 -42.36 -15.86 11.72
C HIS A 373 -41.32 -15.89 10.59
N PRO A 374 -41.29 -14.95 9.65
CA PRO A 374 -40.23 -14.95 8.64
C PRO A 374 -38.91 -14.41 9.20
N ASN A 375 -37.80 -14.77 8.55
CA ASN A 375 -36.52 -14.10 8.79
C ASN A 375 -36.60 -12.63 8.35
N LEU A 376 -35.91 -11.75 9.05
CA LEU A 376 -35.90 -10.30 8.83
C LEU A 376 -34.46 -9.78 8.93
N MET A 377 -34.06 -8.95 7.97
CA MET A 377 -32.79 -8.23 8.03
C MET A 377 -33.09 -6.73 8.15
N LEU A 378 -32.51 -6.09 9.16
CA LEU A 378 -32.58 -4.64 9.35
C LEU A 378 -31.24 -4.02 9.00
N LYS A 379 -31.25 -2.88 8.31
CA LYS A 379 -30.09 -2.03 8.09
C LYS A 379 -30.30 -0.74 8.87
N LEU A 380 -29.46 -0.53 9.87
CA LEU A 380 -29.47 0.67 10.71
C LEU A 380 -28.50 1.70 10.12
N ASP A 381 -28.92 2.96 10.11
CA ASP A 381 -28.11 4.12 9.70
C ASP A 381 -28.08 5.11 10.86
N MET A 382 -26.90 5.57 11.27
CA MET A 382 -26.75 6.49 12.40
C MET A 382 -26.68 7.95 11.95
N GLU A 383 -27.37 8.84 12.66
CA GLU A 383 -27.29 10.28 12.42
C GLU A 383 -25.97 10.84 12.92
N LYS A 384 -25.09 11.25 11.99
CA LYS A 384 -23.85 11.98 12.29
C LYS A 384 -23.04 11.30 13.41
N ALA A 385 -22.76 10.00 13.21
CA ALA A 385 -22.33 9.07 14.25
C ALA A 385 -21.14 9.53 15.10
N TYR A 386 -20.15 10.21 14.51
CA TYR A 386 -18.96 10.69 15.23
C TYR A 386 -19.26 11.94 16.06
N ASP A 387 -20.12 12.81 15.55
CA ASP A 387 -20.29 14.15 16.07
C ASP A 387 -21.25 14.19 17.28
N ARG A 388 -22.12 13.18 17.41
CA ARG A 388 -23.19 13.13 18.43
C ARG A 388 -22.86 12.38 19.72
N VAL A 389 -21.76 11.62 19.76
CA VAL A 389 -21.43 10.80 20.93
C VAL A 389 -21.18 11.67 22.14
N GLU A 390 -21.90 11.43 23.23
CA GLU A 390 -21.71 12.15 24.49
C GLU A 390 -20.44 11.67 25.20
N TRP A 391 -19.59 12.61 25.64
CA TRP A 391 -18.34 12.27 26.32
C TRP A 391 -18.52 11.47 27.62
N PRO A 392 -19.52 11.75 28.48
CA PRO A 392 -19.81 10.90 29.64
C PRO A 392 -19.99 9.43 29.28
N PHE A 393 -20.65 9.13 28.15
CA PHE A 393 -20.81 7.76 27.67
C PHE A 393 -19.49 7.12 27.21
N ILE A 394 -18.58 7.89 26.58
CA ILE A 394 -17.23 7.40 26.24
C ILE A 394 -16.48 7.01 27.51
N LEU A 395 -16.47 7.89 28.52
CA LEU A 395 -15.78 7.66 29.78
C LEU A 395 -16.37 6.46 30.53
N PHE A 396 -17.70 6.33 30.53
CA PHE A 396 -18.39 5.15 31.04
C PHE A 396 -17.89 3.88 30.37
N MET A 397 -17.90 3.81 29.03
CA MET A 397 -17.46 2.62 28.31
C MET A 397 -15.99 2.28 28.59
N LEU A 398 -15.09 3.26 28.60
CA LEU A 398 -13.68 3.03 28.92
C LEU A 398 -13.52 2.41 30.32
N ARG A 399 -14.18 2.96 31.35
CA ARG A 399 -14.14 2.40 32.70
C ARG A 399 -14.71 0.98 32.75
N ARG A 400 -15.79 0.73 32.01
CA ARG A 400 -16.44 -0.60 31.97
C ARG A 400 -15.59 -1.66 31.29
N PHE A 401 -14.73 -1.28 30.34
CA PHE A 401 -13.72 -2.17 29.76
C PHE A 401 -12.47 -2.33 30.65
N GLY A 402 -12.40 -1.73 31.84
CA GLY A 402 -11.29 -1.89 32.78
C GLY A 402 -10.07 -1.00 32.48
N PHE A 403 -10.24 0.09 31.74
CA PHE A 403 -9.17 1.08 31.58
C PHE A 403 -8.93 1.81 32.90
N ALA A 404 -7.67 1.87 33.35
CA ALA A 404 -7.27 2.61 34.54
C ALA A 404 -7.51 4.12 34.36
N GLU A 405 -7.81 4.83 35.46
CA GLU A 405 -8.18 6.26 35.39
C GLU A 405 -7.12 7.14 34.72
N GLN A 406 -5.83 6.80 34.86
CA GLN A 406 -4.75 7.50 34.14
C GLN A 406 -4.90 7.37 32.61
N VAL A 407 -5.27 6.19 32.12
CA VAL A 407 -5.49 5.95 30.69
C VAL A 407 -6.79 6.60 30.22
N VAL A 408 -7.85 6.55 31.05
CA VAL A 408 -9.11 7.28 30.81
C VAL A 408 -8.86 8.78 30.66
N ASP A 409 -8.03 9.36 31.53
CA ASP A 409 -7.62 10.76 31.48
C ASP A 409 -6.84 11.11 30.19
N ILE A 410 -5.92 10.24 29.75
CA ILE A 410 -5.22 10.40 28.45
C ILE A 410 -6.23 10.52 27.30
N PHE A 411 -7.20 9.60 27.22
CA PHE A 411 -8.24 9.66 26.19
C PHE A 411 -9.11 10.92 26.32
N PHE A 412 -9.49 11.28 27.54
CA PHE A 412 -10.34 12.45 27.79
C PHE A 412 -9.64 13.76 27.39
N ARG A 413 -8.36 13.92 27.69
CA ARG A 413 -7.58 15.12 27.31
C ARG A 413 -7.40 15.26 25.80
N LEU A 414 -7.42 14.17 25.03
CA LEU A 414 -7.40 14.21 23.57
C LEU A 414 -8.72 14.74 22.98
N VAL A 415 -9.86 14.47 23.61
CA VAL A 415 -11.19 14.83 23.07
C VAL A 415 -11.75 16.14 23.64
N SER A 416 -11.45 16.48 24.90
CA SER A 416 -12.18 17.50 25.67
C SER A 416 -11.78 18.97 25.41
N ASN A 417 -10.58 19.24 24.88
CA ASN A 417 -10.07 20.60 24.68
C ASN A 417 -9.86 20.98 23.21
N ASN A 418 -10.77 20.58 22.33
CA ASN A 418 -10.67 20.85 20.90
C ASN A 418 -11.39 22.16 20.50
N TRP A 419 -10.68 22.98 19.72
CA TRP A 419 -11.16 24.29 19.24
C TRP A 419 -11.20 24.29 17.71
N PHE A 420 -12.31 24.77 17.14
CA PHE A 420 -12.60 24.66 15.72
C PHE A 420 -12.84 26.01 15.07
N SER A 421 -12.33 26.15 13.85
CA SER A 421 -12.76 27.15 12.87
C SER A 421 -13.23 26.44 11.59
N VAL A 422 -14.26 26.96 10.94
CA VAL A 422 -14.78 26.38 9.68
C VAL A 422 -14.11 27.04 8.49
N LEU A 423 -13.55 26.24 7.57
CA LEU A 423 -12.98 26.71 6.31
C LEU A 423 -14.06 26.73 5.23
N VAL A 424 -14.51 27.93 4.85
CA VAL A 424 -15.47 28.14 3.76
C VAL A 424 -14.76 28.88 2.63
N ASN A 425 -14.72 28.27 1.44
CA ASN A 425 -14.08 28.82 0.24
C ASN A 425 -12.61 29.27 0.46
N GLY A 426 -11.91 28.66 1.42
CA GLY A 426 -10.49 28.93 1.69
C GLY A 426 -10.21 29.89 2.84
N GLU A 427 -11.25 30.51 3.44
CA GLU A 427 -11.12 31.40 4.59
C GLU A 427 -11.69 30.76 5.86
N ALA A 428 -11.05 31.03 7.00
CA ALA A 428 -11.49 30.53 8.29
C ALA A 428 -12.57 31.45 8.88
N ALA A 429 -13.66 30.85 9.37
CA ALA A 429 -14.77 31.53 10.03
C ALA A 429 -15.05 30.88 11.40
N GLY A 430 -15.37 31.72 12.39
CA GLY A 430 -15.67 31.30 13.77
C GLY A 430 -14.46 30.76 14.55
N PHE A 431 -14.62 30.64 15.86
CA PHE A 431 -13.68 29.98 16.75
C PHE A 431 -14.42 29.47 18.00
N PHE A 432 -14.79 28.20 18.04
CA PHE A 432 -15.64 27.62 19.09
C PHE A 432 -15.09 26.29 19.60
N LYS A 433 -15.56 25.87 20.78
CA LYS A 433 -15.14 24.64 21.46
C LYS A 433 -16.24 23.57 21.35
N SER A 434 -15.87 22.30 21.16
CA SER A 434 -16.83 21.18 21.28
C SER A 434 -17.17 20.87 22.74
N SER A 435 -18.38 20.36 22.98
CA SER A 435 -18.78 19.73 24.25
C SER A 435 -19.23 18.27 24.10
N ARG A 436 -19.33 17.76 22.87
CA ARG A 436 -19.54 16.33 22.55
C ARG A 436 -18.79 15.92 21.28
N GLY A 437 -18.85 14.62 20.96
CA GLY A 437 -18.37 14.04 19.72
C GLY A 437 -16.86 13.77 19.69
N VAL A 438 -16.42 13.09 18.62
CA VAL A 438 -15.01 12.79 18.34
C VAL A 438 -14.60 13.34 16.97
N ARG A 439 -13.36 13.81 16.83
CA ARG A 439 -12.88 14.51 15.62
C ARG A 439 -12.80 13.57 14.40
N GLN A 440 -13.46 13.92 13.30
CA GLN A 440 -13.36 13.17 12.04
C GLN A 440 -12.04 13.48 11.32
N GLY A 441 -11.11 12.53 11.36
CA GLY A 441 -9.75 12.68 10.79
C GLY A 441 -8.63 12.62 11.84
N ASP A 442 -8.97 12.45 13.11
CA ASP A 442 -8.05 12.25 14.22
C ASP A 442 -7.79 10.74 14.45
N PRO A 443 -6.53 10.27 14.56
CA PRO A 443 -6.21 8.84 14.64
C PRO A 443 -6.89 8.05 15.75
N VAL A 444 -7.12 8.64 16.92
CA VAL A 444 -7.74 7.94 18.07
C VAL A 444 -9.26 7.78 17.94
N SER A 445 -9.93 8.68 17.22
CA SER A 445 -11.39 8.75 17.14
C SER A 445 -12.08 7.45 16.70
N PRO A 446 -11.59 6.72 15.66
CA PRO A 446 -12.24 5.47 15.24
C PRO A 446 -12.21 4.39 16.32
N GLY A 447 -11.12 4.28 17.08
CA GLY A 447 -11.00 3.30 18.17
C GLY A 447 -11.97 3.59 19.31
N LEU A 448 -12.05 4.86 19.74
CA LEU A 448 -13.03 5.29 20.75
C LEU A 448 -14.48 5.09 20.29
N PHE A 449 -14.78 5.44 19.03
CA PHE A 449 -16.10 5.25 18.46
C PHE A 449 -16.51 3.77 18.43
N VAL A 450 -15.57 2.87 18.09
CA VAL A 450 -15.86 1.44 18.05
C VAL A 450 -16.19 0.88 19.45
N LEU A 451 -15.50 1.33 20.50
CA LEU A 451 -15.83 0.93 21.89
C LEU A 451 -17.25 1.37 22.28
N VAL A 452 -17.68 2.56 21.86
CA VAL A 452 -19.04 3.08 22.05
C VAL A 452 -20.07 2.29 21.24
N ALA A 453 -19.80 2.04 19.96
CA ALA A 453 -20.69 1.30 19.07
C ALA A 453 -20.81 -0.20 19.46
N ASP A 454 -19.80 -0.75 20.15
CA ASP A 454 -19.82 -2.14 20.63
C ASP A 454 -20.93 -2.36 21.68
N PHE A 455 -21.30 -1.34 22.46
CA PHE A 455 -22.44 -1.39 23.39
C PHE A 455 -23.74 -1.71 22.64
N LEU A 456 -24.03 -1.00 21.56
CA LEU A 456 -25.22 -1.23 20.74
C LEU A 456 -25.26 -2.67 20.22
N GLY A 457 -24.14 -3.14 19.67
CA GLY A 457 -24.02 -4.49 19.14
C GLY A 457 -24.23 -5.57 20.21
N ARG A 458 -23.57 -5.43 21.36
CA ARG A 458 -23.71 -6.37 22.48
C ARG A 458 -25.11 -6.36 23.08
N GLY A 459 -25.74 -5.21 23.23
CA GLY A 459 -27.10 -5.11 23.73
C GLY A 459 -28.12 -5.75 22.79
N LEU A 460 -27.99 -5.51 21.48
CA LEU A 460 -28.79 -6.22 20.48
C LEU A 460 -28.55 -7.72 20.54
N HIS A 461 -27.30 -8.16 20.66
CA HIS A 461 -26.99 -9.58 20.78
C HIS A 461 -27.61 -10.22 22.03
N HIS A 462 -27.43 -9.60 23.19
CA HIS A 462 -28.01 -10.04 24.47
C HIS A 462 -29.54 -10.15 24.40
N LEU A 463 -30.19 -9.18 23.73
CA LEU A 463 -31.64 -9.18 23.53
C LEU A 463 -32.12 -10.40 22.71
N LEU A 464 -31.31 -10.85 21.74
CA LEU A 464 -31.57 -12.07 20.97
C LEU A 464 -31.27 -13.34 21.78
N GLU A 465 -30.17 -13.36 22.56
CA GLU A 465 -29.78 -14.50 23.42
C GLU A 465 -30.87 -14.87 24.43
N ARG A 466 -31.52 -13.88 25.06
CA ARG A 466 -32.58 -14.12 26.06
C ARG A 466 -33.79 -14.88 25.52
N GLN A 467 -34.04 -14.85 24.21
CA GLN A 467 -35.15 -15.56 23.59
C GLN A 467 -34.72 -16.14 22.24
N PRO A 468 -34.36 -17.44 22.17
CA PRO A 468 -33.87 -18.09 20.96
C PRO A 468 -34.76 -17.90 19.73
N GLY A 469 -36.09 -17.76 19.93
CA GLY A 469 -37.06 -17.48 18.88
C GLY A 469 -36.90 -16.14 18.15
N ARG A 470 -36.03 -15.24 18.65
CA ARG A 470 -35.68 -13.94 18.03
C ARG A 470 -34.53 -14.03 17.02
N TYR A 471 -33.74 -15.11 17.03
CA TYR A 471 -32.62 -15.27 16.12
C TYR A 471 -33.07 -15.53 14.68
N PHE A 472 -32.33 -14.94 13.74
CA PHE A 472 -32.39 -15.32 12.34
C PHE A 472 -32.02 -16.80 12.16
N VAL A 473 -32.87 -17.55 11.46
CA VAL A 473 -32.66 -18.98 11.22
C VAL A 473 -31.79 -19.17 9.98
N THR A 474 -30.63 -19.82 10.12
CA THR A 474 -29.69 -20.13 9.04
C THR A 474 -29.16 -21.56 9.18
N ALA A 475 -28.57 -22.10 8.10
CA ALA A 475 -27.88 -23.38 8.14
C ALA A 475 -26.43 -23.29 8.67
N GLY A 476 -25.87 -22.08 8.82
CA GLY A 476 -24.57 -21.86 9.46
C GLY A 476 -24.70 -21.55 10.96
N SER A 477 -23.65 -21.00 11.55
CA SER A 477 -23.67 -20.51 12.93
C SER A 477 -24.61 -19.30 13.08
N PRO A 478 -25.27 -19.11 14.24
CA PRO A 478 -26.08 -17.91 14.50
C PRO A 478 -25.26 -16.63 14.32
N VAL A 479 -25.83 -15.66 13.60
CA VAL A 479 -25.24 -14.33 13.39
C VAL A 479 -26.25 -13.30 13.91
N PRO A 480 -25.98 -12.60 15.02
CA PRO A 480 -26.91 -11.62 15.57
C PRO A 480 -26.90 -10.33 14.74
N TYR A 481 -25.72 -9.79 14.48
CA TYR A 481 -25.52 -8.56 13.71
C TYR A 481 -24.17 -8.60 12.98
N LEU A 482 -23.99 -7.67 12.04
CA LEU A 482 -22.71 -7.35 11.41
C LEU A 482 -22.55 -5.84 11.38
N ALA A 483 -21.47 -5.34 11.96
CA ALA A 483 -21.15 -3.92 11.99
C ALA A 483 -19.80 -3.65 11.30
N PHE A 484 -19.74 -2.55 10.57
CA PHE A 484 -18.49 -1.96 10.11
C PHE A 484 -18.50 -0.49 10.50
N ALA A 485 -17.99 -0.20 11.69
CA ALA A 485 -18.21 1.06 12.38
C ALA A 485 -19.70 1.32 12.61
N ASP A 486 -20.27 2.39 12.04
CA ASP A 486 -21.67 2.80 12.16
C ASP A 486 -22.62 2.04 11.21
N ASP A 487 -22.11 1.47 10.11
CA ASP A 487 -22.92 0.66 9.18
C ASP A 487 -23.25 -0.71 9.81
N MET A 488 -24.45 -0.86 10.37
CA MET A 488 -24.90 -2.08 11.05
C MET A 488 -26.05 -2.80 10.33
N LEU A 489 -25.92 -4.11 10.17
CA LEU A 489 -26.99 -5.03 9.78
C LEU A 489 -27.37 -5.90 10.97
N LEU A 490 -28.67 -5.96 11.30
CA LEU A 490 -29.21 -6.86 12.31
C LEU A 490 -29.98 -8.00 11.64
N PHE A 491 -29.76 -9.22 12.09
CA PHE A 491 -30.43 -10.42 11.58
C PHE A 491 -31.37 -10.98 12.65
N THR A 492 -32.67 -10.91 12.39
CA THR A 492 -33.70 -11.22 13.38
C THR A 492 -34.96 -11.81 12.73
N ARG A 493 -36.10 -11.74 13.43
CA ARG A 493 -37.36 -12.37 13.09
C ARG A 493 -38.47 -11.33 13.01
N CYS A 494 -39.35 -11.47 12.01
CA CYS A 494 -40.49 -10.59 11.84
C CYS A 494 -41.65 -11.01 12.78
N SER A 495 -41.55 -10.62 14.06
CA SER A 495 -42.61 -10.76 15.06
C SER A 495 -42.78 -9.48 15.87
N LYS A 496 -44.00 -9.21 16.37
CA LYS A 496 -44.32 -7.98 17.11
C LYS A 496 -43.44 -7.86 18.37
N ASP A 497 -43.35 -8.93 19.16
CA ASP A 497 -42.56 -8.93 20.40
C ASP A 497 -41.08 -8.66 20.14
N CYS A 498 -40.51 -9.25 19.09
CA CYS A 498 -39.11 -9.03 18.74
C CYS A 498 -38.85 -7.59 18.29
N LEU A 499 -39.73 -7.04 17.45
CA LEU A 499 -39.61 -5.66 16.96
C LEU A 499 -39.79 -4.63 18.07
N SER A 500 -40.75 -4.85 18.98
CA SER A 500 -40.96 -3.97 20.14
C SER A 500 -39.77 -3.99 21.08
N ALA A 501 -39.18 -5.15 21.34
CA ALA A 501 -37.98 -5.27 22.17
C ALA A 501 -36.78 -4.53 21.55
N ILE A 502 -36.57 -4.70 20.24
CA ILE A 502 -35.52 -3.95 19.51
C ILE A 502 -35.77 -2.44 19.60
N LYS A 503 -37.01 -1.97 19.41
CA LYS A 503 -37.36 -0.55 19.50
C LYS A 503 -37.07 0.02 20.89
N GLY A 504 -37.48 -0.68 21.94
CA GLY A 504 -37.24 -0.26 23.33
C GLY A 504 -35.74 -0.10 23.61
N PHE A 505 -34.94 -1.11 23.26
CA PHE A 505 -33.49 -1.05 23.44
C PHE A 505 -32.84 0.08 22.63
N LEU A 506 -33.28 0.33 21.39
CA LEU A 506 -32.76 1.44 20.60
C LEU A 506 -33.06 2.79 21.28
N MET A 507 -34.25 2.99 21.84
CA MET A 507 -34.59 4.22 22.56
C MET A 507 -33.70 4.43 23.80
N GLU A 508 -33.49 3.39 24.60
CA GLU A 508 -32.59 3.42 25.77
C GLU A 508 -31.14 3.74 25.35
N TYR A 509 -30.67 3.14 24.25
CA TYR A 509 -29.34 3.41 23.72
C TYR A 509 -29.18 4.85 23.23
N GLU A 510 -30.18 5.39 22.53
CA GLU A 510 -30.16 6.77 22.04
C GLU A 510 -30.08 7.77 23.20
N GLU A 511 -30.86 7.52 24.25
CA GLU A 511 -30.87 8.35 25.46
C GLU A 511 -29.52 8.30 26.21
N ALA A 512 -28.93 7.12 26.38
CA ALA A 512 -27.69 7.00 27.14
C ALA A 512 -26.43 7.49 26.40
N SER A 513 -26.37 7.25 25.08
CA SER A 513 -25.15 7.50 24.28
C SER A 513 -25.15 8.84 23.54
N GLY A 514 -26.32 9.45 23.37
CA GLY A 514 -26.55 10.60 22.49
C GLY A 514 -26.51 10.27 21.00
N GLN A 515 -26.20 9.03 20.61
CA GLN A 515 -26.36 8.60 19.23
C GLN A 515 -27.84 8.51 18.85
N LYS A 516 -28.14 8.60 17.56
CA LYS A 516 -29.52 8.52 17.07
C LYS A 516 -29.61 7.71 15.79
N VAL A 517 -30.57 6.81 15.72
CA VAL A 517 -30.90 6.04 14.51
C VAL A 517 -31.65 6.96 13.54
N ASN A 518 -31.14 7.05 12.32
CA ASN A 518 -31.81 7.74 11.24
C ASN A 518 -32.94 6.85 10.70
N VAL A 519 -34.16 7.04 11.18
CA VAL A 519 -35.34 6.24 10.78
C VAL A 519 -35.58 6.32 9.26
N ASN A 520 -35.34 7.48 8.64
CA ASN A 520 -35.58 7.72 7.20
C ASN A 520 -34.58 7.01 6.29
N LYS A 521 -33.34 6.81 6.76
CA LYS A 521 -32.28 6.10 6.03
C LYS A 521 -32.22 4.63 6.37
N SER A 522 -32.58 4.27 7.59
CA SER A 522 -32.72 2.89 8.05
C SER A 522 -33.77 2.16 7.24
N SER A 523 -33.58 0.86 7.05
CA SER A 523 -34.39 0.06 6.15
C SER A 523 -34.46 -1.39 6.55
N PHE A 524 -35.38 -2.14 5.98
CA PHE A 524 -35.52 -3.57 6.23
C PHE A 524 -35.73 -4.38 4.95
N PHE A 525 -35.41 -5.67 5.04
CA PHE A 525 -35.54 -6.63 3.96
C PHE A 525 -36.32 -7.85 4.43
N LEU A 526 -37.35 -8.20 3.67
CA LEU A 526 -38.21 -9.33 3.91
C LEU A 526 -38.01 -10.45 2.88
N PRO A 527 -38.43 -11.69 3.20
CA PRO A 527 -38.45 -12.80 2.26
C PRO A 527 -39.33 -12.51 1.04
N SER A 528 -39.06 -13.18 -0.08
CA SER A 528 -39.82 -12.97 -1.33
C SER A 528 -41.31 -13.29 -1.18
N GLY A 529 -41.66 -14.23 -0.30
CA GLY A 529 -43.05 -14.61 0.00
C GLY A 529 -43.68 -13.85 1.18
N ALA A 530 -43.08 -12.76 1.65
CA ALA A 530 -43.62 -12.02 2.79
C ALA A 530 -44.93 -11.30 2.45
N THR A 531 -45.86 -11.29 3.40
CA THR A 531 -47.19 -10.68 3.23
C THR A 531 -47.17 -9.17 3.47
N SER A 532 -48.16 -8.44 2.93
CA SER A 532 -48.33 -7.01 3.21
C SER A 532 -48.48 -6.71 4.71
N GLY A 533 -49.14 -7.61 5.47
CA GLY A 533 -49.25 -7.47 6.92
C GLY A 533 -47.90 -7.53 7.65
N GLN A 534 -46.95 -8.34 7.17
CA GLN A 534 -45.60 -8.41 7.74
C GLN A 534 -44.80 -7.14 7.43
N GLU A 535 -44.94 -6.59 6.23
CA GLU A 535 -44.34 -5.30 5.87
C GLU A 535 -44.89 -4.17 6.74
N GLN A 536 -46.21 -4.07 6.87
CA GLN A 536 -46.88 -3.07 7.70
C GLN A 536 -46.47 -3.18 9.18
N LEU A 537 -46.27 -4.40 9.68
CA LEU A 537 -45.81 -4.62 11.06
C LEU A 537 -44.45 -3.96 11.31
N VAL A 538 -43.46 -4.19 10.44
CA VAL A 538 -42.12 -3.60 10.60
C VAL A 538 -42.18 -2.08 10.48
N THR A 539 -42.90 -1.57 9.47
CA THR A 539 -43.06 -0.12 9.25
C THR A 539 -43.76 0.57 10.42
N ARG A 540 -44.82 -0.02 10.98
CA ARG A 540 -45.56 0.58 12.11
C ARG A 540 -44.75 0.58 13.41
N VAL A 541 -44.00 -0.49 13.68
CA VAL A 541 -43.23 -0.59 14.93
C VAL A 541 -41.96 0.26 14.86
N LEU A 542 -41.14 0.09 13.82
CA LEU A 542 -39.81 0.70 13.73
C LEU A 542 -39.76 2.00 12.90
N GLY A 543 -40.76 2.26 12.05
CA GLY A 543 -40.74 3.41 11.13
C GLY A 543 -39.80 3.25 9.93
N PHE A 544 -39.13 2.10 9.79
CA PHE A 544 -38.17 1.86 8.72
C PHE A 544 -38.87 1.62 7.37
N ARG A 545 -38.15 1.87 6.27
CA ARG A 545 -38.65 1.60 4.91
C ARG A 545 -38.21 0.24 4.38
N ARG A 546 -39.09 -0.45 3.65
CA ARG A 546 -38.73 -1.68 2.92
C ARG A 546 -37.76 -1.35 1.78
N GLN A 547 -36.71 -2.15 1.64
CA GLN A 547 -35.82 -2.13 0.47
C GLN A 547 -35.91 -3.43 -0.33
N SER A 548 -35.52 -3.36 -1.60
CA SER A 548 -35.45 -4.50 -2.52
C SER A 548 -34.01 -4.87 -2.86
N PHE A 549 -33.82 -6.10 -3.34
CA PHE A 549 -32.53 -6.55 -3.85
C PHE A 549 -32.38 -6.20 -5.34
N PRO A 550 -31.18 -5.84 -5.82
CA PRO A 550 -29.96 -5.69 -5.04
C PRO A 550 -29.84 -4.33 -4.34
N PHE A 551 -29.08 -4.28 -3.24
CA PHE A 551 -28.73 -3.04 -2.55
C PHE A 551 -27.21 -2.95 -2.34
N ILE A 552 -26.70 -1.75 -2.12
CA ILE A 552 -25.26 -1.53 -1.85
C ILE A 552 -25.00 -1.61 -0.35
N TYR A 553 -24.07 -2.49 0.04
CA TYR A 553 -23.55 -2.62 1.39
C TYR A 553 -22.02 -2.60 1.33
N LEU A 554 -21.40 -1.67 2.07
CA LEU A 554 -19.94 -1.51 2.13
C LEU A 554 -19.29 -1.43 0.72
N GLY A 555 -19.96 -0.76 -0.23
CA GLY A 555 -19.48 -0.60 -1.61
C GLY A 555 -19.62 -1.83 -2.52
N ALA A 556 -20.27 -2.91 -2.07
CA ALA A 556 -20.57 -4.08 -2.88
C ALA A 556 -22.10 -4.29 -3.01
N PRO A 557 -22.61 -4.74 -4.18
CA PRO A 557 -24.00 -5.08 -4.34
C PRO A 557 -24.29 -6.44 -3.70
N ILE A 558 -25.21 -6.44 -2.74
CA ILE A 558 -25.81 -7.64 -2.17
C ILE A 558 -27.04 -7.97 -3.00
N TYR A 559 -27.15 -9.22 -3.47
CA TYR A 559 -28.18 -9.63 -4.42
C TYR A 559 -28.79 -10.98 -4.06
N LYS A 560 -29.88 -11.32 -4.74
CA LYS A 560 -30.59 -12.58 -4.58
C LYS A 560 -30.65 -13.34 -5.90
N GLY A 561 -30.55 -14.66 -5.84
CA GLY A 561 -30.60 -15.53 -7.01
C GLY A 561 -29.32 -15.52 -7.85
N ARG A 562 -29.45 -15.56 -9.18
CA ARG A 562 -28.30 -15.66 -10.10
C ARG A 562 -27.61 -14.31 -10.25
N ARG A 563 -26.28 -14.34 -10.17
CA ARG A 563 -25.40 -13.19 -10.47
C ARG A 563 -25.60 -12.74 -11.93
N ARG A 564 -25.91 -11.46 -12.13
CA ARG A 564 -26.12 -10.85 -13.45
C ARG A 564 -25.09 -9.74 -13.73
N GLY A 565 -24.91 -9.40 -15.02
CA GLY A 565 -23.93 -8.40 -15.45
C GLY A 565 -24.16 -7.00 -14.90
N PHE A 566 -25.43 -6.61 -14.71
CA PHE A 566 -25.80 -5.26 -14.27
C PHE A 566 -25.30 -4.91 -12.86
N LEU A 567 -24.98 -5.91 -12.03
CA LEU A 567 -24.37 -5.71 -10.71
C LEU A 567 -23.02 -4.98 -10.80
N PHE A 568 -22.40 -4.94 -11.98
CA PHE A 568 -21.12 -4.29 -12.25
C PHE A 568 -21.26 -3.01 -13.09
N ASP A 569 -22.48 -2.55 -13.39
CA ASP A 569 -22.65 -1.35 -14.22
C ASP A 569 -22.20 -0.08 -13.49
N ASP A 570 -22.38 0.03 -12.18
CA ASP A 570 -21.89 1.18 -11.39
C ASP A 570 -20.37 1.32 -11.51
N ILE A 571 -19.62 0.23 -11.38
CA ILE A 571 -18.16 0.28 -11.48
C ILE A 571 -17.68 0.60 -12.89
N ILE A 572 -18.39 0.10 -13.90
CA ILE A 572 -18.13 0.44 -15.30
C ILE A 572 -18.41 1.92 -15.56
N SER A 573 -19.51 2.44 -15.03
CA SER A 573 -19.87 3.86 -15.13
C SER A 573 -18.85 4.74 -14.42
N LYS A 574 -18.37 4.36 -13.24
CA LYS A 574 -17.30 5.06 -12.52
C LYS A 574 -15.98 5.08 -13.30
N MET A 575 -15.58 3.97 -13.91
CA MET A 575 -14.40 3.94 -14.78
C MET A 575 -14.58 4.85 -16.00
N ARG A 576 -15.72 4.79 -16.68
CA ARG A 576 -16.02 5.67 -17.83
C ARG A 576 -16.07 7.15 -17.44
N ALA A 577 -16.71 7.47 -16.33
CA ALA A 577 -16.76 8.83 -15.81
C ALA A 577 -15.34 9.35 -15.56
N ARG A 578 -14.46 8.55 -14.95
CA ARG A 578 -13.05 8.91 -14.76
C ARG A 578 -12.31 9.22 -16.07
N LEU A 579 -12.67 8.54 -17.15
CA LEU A 579 -12.08 8.70 -18.49
C LEU A 579 -12.69 9.86 -19.31
N GLY A 580 -13.94 10.23 -19.04
CA GLY A 580 -14.63 11.31 -19.74
C GLY A 580 -14.15 12.72 -19.37
N HIS A 581 -13.17 12.85 -18.47
CA HIS A 581 -12.67 14.14 -18.01
C HIS A 581 -11.74 14.79 -19.05
N TRP A 582 -11.86 16.11 -19.25
CA TRP A 582 -11.01 16.84 -20.21
C TRP A 582 -9.51 16.73 -19.88
N SER A 583 -9.16 16.67 -18.60
CA SER A 583 -7.77 16.54 -18.12
C SER A 583 -7.09 15.26 -18.61
N THR A 584 -7.83 14.15 -18.82
CA THR A 584 -7.23 12.90 -19.32
C THR A 584 -6.86 12.96 -20.80
N LYS A 585 -7.34 13.99 -21.55
CA LYS A 585 -6.92 14.26 -22.94
C LYS A 585 -5.54 14.93 -23.03
N LEU A 586 -5.00 15.43 -21.91
CA LEU A 586 -3.68 16.08 -21.85
C LEU A 586 -2.53 15.10 -21.58
N LEU A 587 -2.82 13.80 -21.40
CA LEU A 587 -1.82 12.80 -21.03
C LEU A 587 -1.04 12.26 -22.23
N SER A 588 0.27 12.15 -22.08
CA SER A 588 1.13 11.36 -22.97
C SER A 588 0.71 9.87 -22.93
N PHE A 589 1.17 9.06 -23.89
CA PHE A 589 0.99 7.60 -23.79
C PHE A 589 1.61 7.01 -22.51
N GLY A 590 2.73 7.57 -22.03
CA GLY A 590 3.33 7.22 -20.74
C GLY A 590 2.38 7.54 -19.58
N GLY A 591 1.81 8.75 -19.56
CA GLY A 591 0.80 9.14 -18.58
C GLY A 591 -0.49 8.28 -18.62
N LYS A 592 -0.97 7.93 -19.83
CA LYS A 592 -2.10 7.01 -20.02
C LYS A 592 -1.78 5.61 -19.49
N LEU A 593 -0.59 5.09 -19.76
CA LEU A 593 -0.13 3.79 -19.25
C LEU A 593 -0.11 3.76 -17.71
N VAL A 594 0.46 4.78 -17.07
CA VAL A 594 0.52 4.89 -15.60
C VAL A 594 -0.89 4.99 -15.01
N LEU A 595 -1.75 5.86 -15.56
CA LEU A 595 -3.14 6.01 -15.08
C LEU A 595 -3.95 4.72 -15.27
N ALA A 596 -3.79 4.04 -16.41
CA ALA A 596 -4.45 2.76 -16.66
C ALA A 596 -4.03 1.71 -15.65
N ARG A 597 -2.73 1.60 -15.36
CA ARG A 597 -2.16 0.57 -14.48
C ARG A 597 -2.50 0.80 -13.01
N HIS A 598 -2.36 2.03 -12.52
CA HIS A 598 -2.45 2.32 -11.09
C HIS A 598 -3.83 2.84 -10.66
N VAL A 599 -4.56 3.49 -11.58
CA VAL A 599 -5.88 4.06 -11.28
C VAL A 599 -6.98 3.19 -11.88
N LEU A 600 -7.07 3.01 -13.19
CA LEU A 600 -8.24 2.32 -13.78
C LEU A 600 -8.30 0.84 -13.40
N ALA A 601 -7.18 0.13 -13.48
CA ALA A 601 -7.14 -1.30 -13.14
C ALA A 601 -7.40 -1.57 -11.64
N SER A 602 -7.24 -0.58 -10.76
CA SER A 602 -7.47 -0.75 -9.32
C SER A 602 -8.95 -0.63 -8.91
N PHE A 603 -9.80 0.08 -9.68
CA PHE A 603 -11.23 0.23 -9.39
C PHE A 603 -11.91 -1.12 -9.14
N PRO A 604 -11.86 -2.11 -10.06
CA PRO A 604 -12.56 -3.38 -9.87
C PRO A 604 -11.98 -4.26 -8.77
N MET A 605 -10.74 -4.05 -8.33
CA MET A 605 -10.05 -4.96 -7.42
C MET A 605 -10.80 -5.18 -6.10
N TYR A 606 -11.43 -4.13 -5.56
CA TYR A 606 -12.25 -4.26 -4.35
C TYR A 606 -13.44 -5.20 -4.57
N LEU A 607 -14.21 -4.97 -5.64
CA LEU A 607 -15.38 -5.76 -5.95
C LEU A 607 -15.03 -7.21 -6.32
N LEU A 608 -13.90 -7.43 -7.00
CA LEU A 608 -13.40 -8.76 -7.36
C LEU A 608 -12.98 -9.59 -6.14
N GLN A 609 -12.73 -8.98 -4.98
CA GLN A 609 -12.47 -9.73 -3.75
C GLN A 609 -13.72 -10.48 -3.28
N VAL A 610 -14.88 -9.85 -3.35
CA VAL A 610 -16.14 -10.40 -2.81
C VAL A 610 -17.06 -11.01 -3.87
N LEU A 611 -16.99 -10.52 -5.11
CA LEU A 611 -17.77 -11.04 -6.24
C LEU A 611 -16.86 -11.64 -7.30
N ASN A 612 -17.29 -12.79 -7.85
CA ASN A 612 -16.74 -13.31 -9.09
C ASN A 612 -17.52 -12.69 -10.27
N PRO A 613 -16.92 -11.96 -11.22
CA PRO A 613 -17.64 -11.37 -12.36
C PRO A 613 -17.91 -12.40 -13.48
N PRO A 614 -18.98 -12.24 -14.28
CA PRO A 614 -19.11 -12.94 -15.56
C PRO A 614 -18.01 -12.54 -16.56
N LYS A 615 -17.62 -13.45 -17.47
CA LYS A 615 -16.60 -13.19 -18.51
C LYS A 615 -16.91 -11.95 -19.37
N ALA A 616 -18.19 -11.70 -19.65
CA ALA A 616 -18.62 -10.51 -20.39
C ALA A 616 -18.25 -9.20 -19.67
N VAL A 617 -18.31 -9.19 -18.32
CA VAL A 617 -17.94 -8.02 -17.51
C VAL A 617 -16.43 -7.81 -17.53
N THR A 618 -15.62 -8.85 -17.32
CA THR A 618 -14.15 -8.71 -17.37
C THR A 618 -13.67 -8.27 -18.75
N THR A 619 -14.32 -8.75 -19.81
CA THR A 619 -14.08 -8.31 -21.18
C THR A 619 -14.44 -6.82 -21.37
N ARG A 620 -15.57 -6.37 -20.83
CA ARG A 620 -15.99 -4.96 -20.89
C ARG A 620 -15.03 -4.04 -20.12
N LEU A 621 -14.54 -4.46 -18.96
CA LEU A 621 -13.51 -3.74 -18.20
C LEU A 621 -12.21 -3.61 -19.02
N GLY A 622 -11.74 -4.71 -19.61
CA GLY A 622 -10.56 -4.72 -20.48
C GLY A 622 -10.70 -3.81 -21.70
N LYS A 623 -11.88 -3.82 -22.35
CA LYS A 623 -12.19 -2.91 -23.48
C LYS A 623 -12.10 -1.43 -23.09
N ILE A 624 -12.56 -1.06 -21.89
CA ILE A 624 -12.48 0.32 -21.40
C ILE A 624 -11.03 0.75 -21.21
N CYS A 625 -10.19 -0.09 -20.60
CA CYS A 625 -8.77 0.19 -20.44
C CYS A 625 -8.04 0.25 -21.78
N ASN A 626 -8.38 -0.65 -22.72
CA ASN A 626 -7.79 -0.67 -24.06
C ASN A 626 -8.15 0.59 -24.87
N ALA A 627 -9.44 0.97 -24.86
CA ALA A 627 -9.93 2.20 -25.48
C ALA A 627 -9.22 3.43 -24.91
N PHE A 628 -9.11 3.53 -23.58
CA PHE A 628 -8.39 4.64 -22.97
C PHE A 628 -6.94 4.77 -23.43
N LEU A 629 -6.23 3.64 -23.56
CA LEU A 629 -4.83 3.65 -23.95
C LEU A 629 -4.65 4.12 -25.40
N TRP A 630 -5.49 3.65 -26.33
CA TRP A 630 -5.29 3.86 -27.77
C TRP A 630 -6.10 5.02 -28.36
N ASP A 631 -7.32 5.24 -27.91
CA ASP A 631 -8.18 6.31 -28.42
C ASP A 631 -7.66 7.68 -27.96
N ASP A 632 -7.94 8.71 -28.75
CA ASP A 632 -7.45 10.06 -28.49
C ASP A 632 -8.53 11.10 -28.77
N LYS A 633 -8.64 12.10 -27.89
CA LYS A 633 -9.61 13.20 -27.95
C LYS A 633 -11.10 12.84 -28.15
N GLY A 634 -11.47 11.56 -28.13
CA GLY A 634 -12.83 11.08 -28.39
C GLY A 634 -12.98 10.38 -29.75
N GLU A 635 -11.92 10.36 -30.55
CA GLU A 635 -11.85 9.67 -31.81
C GLU A 635 -11.31 8.24 -31.62
N ARG A 636 -11.98 7.30 -32.28
CA ARG A 636 -11.55 5.90 -32.29
C ARG A 636 -10.28 5.77 -33.13
N ARG A 637 -9.20 5.29 -32.51
CA ARG A 637 -7.93 5.01 -33.21
C ARG A 637 -7.72 3.52 -33.40
N ILE A 638 -6.65 3.17 -34.12
CA ILE A 638 -6.23 1.78 -34.28
C ILE A 638 -5.79 1.24 -32.91
N HIS A 639 -6.43 0.15 -32.46
CA HIS A 639 -6.02 -0.56 -31.23
C HIS A 639 -4.96 -1.59 -31.61
N TRP A 640 -3.69 -1.27 -31.34
CA TRP A 640 -2.54 -2.04 -31.83
C TRP A 640 -2.36 -3.41 -31.15
N SER A 641 -2.92 -3.59 -29.95
CA SER A 641 -2.85 -4.84 -29.20
C SER A 641 -4.14 -5.08 -28.42
N SER A 642 -4.46 -6.35 -28.17
CA SER A 642 -5.58 -6.71 -27.30
C SER A 642 -5.22 -6.52 -25.83
N TRP A 643 -6.22 -6.29 -24.98
CA TRP A 643 -6.03 -6.16 -23.54
C TRP A 643 -5.29 -7.36 -22.94
N ASP A 644 -5.65 -8.59 -23.33
CA ASP A 644 -5.03 -9.81 -22.81
C ASP A 644 -3.54 -9.90 -23.16
N LYS A 645 -3.14 -9.50 -24.38
CA LYS A 645 -1.71 -9.45 -24.78
C LYS A 645 -0.93 -8.38 -24.00
N MET A 646 -1.58 -7.30 -23.59
CA MET A 646 -0.94 -6.26 -22.78
C MET A 646 -0.87 -6.63 -21.28
N CYS A 647 -1.63 -7.63 -20.81
CA CYS A 647 -1.60 -8.13 -19.44
C CYS A 647 -0.42 -9.06 -19.11
N PHE A 648 0.44 -9.39 -20.07
CA PHE A 648 1.67 -10.09 -19.77
C PHE A 648 2.66 -9.15 -19.04
N PRO A 649 3.54 -9.69 -18.19
CA PRO A 649 4.70 -8.97 -17.68
C PRO A 649 5.51 -8.29 -18.79
N ILE A 650 6.26 -7.25 -18.44
CA ILE A 650 7.07 -6.50 -19.42
C ILE A 650 8.13 -7.39 -20.07
N ASP A 651 8.76 -8.28 -19.30
CA ASP A 651 9.75 -9.26 -19.76
C ASP A 651 9.14 -10.43 -20.54
N GLU A 652 7.81 -10.55 -20.55
CA GLU A 652 7.04 -11.50 -21.38
C GLU A 652 6.36 -10.79 -22.57
N GLY A 653 6.78 -9.55 -22.82
CA GLY A 653 6.36 -8.76 -23.97
C GLY A 653 5.00 -8.08 -23.86
N GLY A 654 4.40 -8.05 -22.66
CA GLY A 654 3.22 -7.23 -22.38
C GLY A 654 3.58 -5.83 -21.89
N LEU A 655 2.61 -5.19 -21.24
CA LEU A 655 2.76 -3.87 -20.61
C LEU A 655 2.59 -3.98 -19.09
N GLY A 656 2.70 -5.16 -18.49
CA GLY A 656 2.62 -5.35 -17.05
C GLY A 656 1.27 -4.99 -16.42
N PHE A 657 0.18 -5.00 -17.20
CA PHE A 657 -1.16 -4.98 -16.63
C PHE A 657 -1.50 -6.34 -16.03
N ARG A 658 -2.54 -6.42 -15.20
CA ARG A 658 -3.06 -7.71 -14.73
C ARG A 658 -4.44 -7.95 -15.31
N SER A 659 -4.65 -9.15 -15.84
CA SER A 659 -5.96 -9.58 -16.32
C SER A 659 -6.99 -9.57 -15.18
N PHE A 660 -8.16 -8.99 -15.43
CA PHE A 660 -9.25 -8.99 -14.44
C PHE A 660 -9.74 -10.41 -14.15
N THR A 661 -9.67 -11.31 -15.12
CA THR A 661 -10.02 -12.72 -14.96
C THR A 661 -9.05 -13.41 -14.02
N ASP A 662 -7.74 -13.22 -14.23
CA ASP A 662 -6.71 -13.86 -13.39
C ASP A 662 -6.75 -13.28 -11.98
N MET A 663 -6.98 -11.98 -11.83
CA MET A 663 -7.15 -11.35 -10.52
C MET A 663 -8.38 -11.87 -9.77
N ALA A 664 -9.52 -12.07 -10.46
CA ALA A 664 -10.72 -12.64 -9.84
C ALA A 664 -10.48 -14.08 -9.33
N ARG A 665 -9.71 -14.88 -10.09
CA ARG A 665 -9.27 -16.22 -9.68
C ARG A 665 -8.27 -16.16 -8.51
N ALA A 666 -7.27 -15.27 -8.56
CA ALA A 666 -6.31 -15.10 -7.47
C ALA A 666 -6.99 -14.67 -6.17
N PHE A 667 -8.02 -13.83 -6.24
CA PHE A 667 -8.86 -13.53 -5.07
C PHE A 667 -9.70 -14.71 -4.62
N ALA A 668 -10.11 -15.63 -5.51
CA ALA A 668 -10.75 -16.87 -5.09
C ALA A 668 -9.77 -17.74 -4.28
N VAL A 669 -8.49 -17.82 -4.68
CA VAL A 669 -7.45 -18.51 -3.89
C VAL A 669 -7.28 -17.85 -2.53
N LYS A 670 -7.26 -16.51 -2.47
CA LYS A 670 -7.21 -15.78 -1.19
C LYS A 670 -8.39 -16.15 -0.29
N LEU A 671 -9.59 -16.29 -0.85
CA LEU A 671 -10.75 -16.71 -0.08
C LEU A 671 -10.63 -18.18 0.37
N TRP A 672 -10.12 -19.07 -0.47
CA TRP A 672 -9.86 -20.46 -0.08
C TRP A 672 -8.84 -20.57 1.05
N TRP A 673 -7.72 -19.84 0.95
CA TRP A 673 -6.71 -19.74 2.00
C TRP A 673 -7.33 -19.29 3.34
N ARG A 674 -8.13 -18.21 3.33
CA ARG A 674 -8.79 -17.72 4.55
C ARG A 674 -9.84 -18.70 5.09
N PHE A 675 -10.54 -19.39 4.19
CA PHE A 675 -11.51 -20.43 4.54
C PHE A 675 -10.82 -21.62 5.21
N ARG A 676 -9.69 -22.10 4.67
CA ARG A 676 -8.91 -23.20 5.27
C ARG A 676 -8.30 -22.83 6.62
N LEU A 677 -7.82 -21.59 6.81
CA LEU A 677 -7.34 -21.11 8.11
C LEU A 677 -8.43 -21.13 9.19
N GLY A 678 -9.71 -20.90 8.85
CA GLY A 678 -10.82 -20.99 9.81
C GLY A 678 -10.91 -19.85 10.84
N GLU A 679 -10.06 -18.83 10.76
CA GLU A 679 -9.97 -17.79 11.81
C GLU A 679 -11.08 -16.75 11.76
N SER A 680 -11.62 -16.42 10.57
CA SER A 680 -12.60 -15.33 10.43
C SER A 680 -14.05 -15.76 10.69
N ILE A 681 -14.92 -14.82 11.08
CA ILE A 681 -16.35 -15.07 11.28
C ILE A 681 -17.03 -15.67 10.04
N TRP A 682 -16.60 -15.25 8.85
CA TRP A 682 -17.08 -15.80 7.59
C TRP A 682 -16.61 -17.24 7.41
N ALA A 683 -15.32 -17.52 7.64
CA ALA A 683 -14.79 -18.87 7.49
C ALA A 683 -15.50 -19.86 8.43
N LYS A 684 -15.64 -19.50 9.72
CA LYS A 684 -16.38 -20.31 10.71
C LYS A 684 -17.82 -20.59 10.29
N PHE A 685 -18.53 -19.56 9.80
CA PHE A 685 -19.89 -19.73 9.29
C PHE A 685 -19.94 -20.68 8.08
N MET A 686 -19.01 -20.55 7.14
CA MET A 686 -18.94 -21.42 5.95
C MET A 686 -18.64 -22.88 6.32
N HIS A 687 -17.74 -23.11 7.29
CA HIS A 687 -17.47 -24.44 7.83
C HIS A 687 -18.73 -25.06 8.43
N ALA A 688 -19.42 -24.33 9.31
CA ALA A 688 -20.68 -24.80 9.91
C ALA A 688 -21.75 -25.11 8.85
N LYS A 689 -21.87 -24.26 7.81
CA LYS A 689 -22.90 -24.39 6.78
C LYS A 689 -22.64 -25.51 5.77
N TYR A 690 -21.39 -25.68 5.32
CA TYR A 690 -21.06 -26.51 4.16
C TYR A 690 -20.15 -27.72 4.46
N ILE A 691 -19.32 -27.66 5.51
CA ILE A 691 -18.34 -28.72 5.79
C ILE A 691 -18.93 -29.83 6.67
N LYS A 692 -19.67 -29.48 7.73
CA LYS A 692 -20.42 -30.46 8.56
C LYS A 692 -19.62 -31.70 8.99
N GLY A 693 -18.33 -31.53 9.32
CA GLY A 693 -17.47 -32.59 9.84
C GLY A 693 -16.72 -33.43 8.80
N VAL A 694 -16.85 -33.16 7.49
CA VAL A 694 -15.95 -33.76 6.48
C VAL A 694 -14.72 -32.90 6.22
N HIS A 695 -13.71 -33.41 5.51
CA HIS A 695 -12.56 -32.59 5.13
C HIS A 695 -12.94 -31.55 4.05
N PRO A 696 -12.44 -30.31 4.10
CA PRO A 696 -12.76 -29.29 3.09
C PRO A 696 -12.42 -29.65 1.63
N SER A 697 -11.47 -30.54 1.40
CA SER A 697 -11.16 -31.04 0.05
C SER A 697 -12.29 -31.89 -0.56
N GLU A 698 -13.18 -32.45 0.27
CA GLU A 698 -14.18 -33.43 -0.14
C GLU A 698 -15.63 -32.93 -0.07
N ALA A 699 -15.90 -31.86 0.67
CA ALA A 699 -17.26 -31.39 0.89
C ALA A 699 -18.07 -31.22 -0.41
N LEU A 700 -19.15 -32.01 -0.53
CA LEU A 700 -20.12 -31.97 -1.61
C LEU A 700 -21.41 -31.32 -1.13
N VAL A 701 -21.91 -30.35 -1.90
CA VAL A 701 -23.09 -29.55 -1.51
C VAL A 701 -24.03 -29.44 -2.71
N GLU A 702 -25.24 -29.98 -2.57
CA GLU A 702 -26.26 -29.92 -3.63
C GLU A 702 -26.70 -28.48 -3.94
N ARG A 703 -27.03 -27.70 -2.90
CA ARG A 703 -27.52 -26.32 -3.02
C ARG A 703 -26.45 -25.30 -2.66
N ALA A 704 -25.47 -25.16 -3.54
CA ALA A 704 -24.33 -24.28 -3.33
C ALA A 704 -24.60 -22.80 -3.65
N SER A 705 -24.20 -21.91 -2.73
CA SER A 705 -24.17 -20.46 -3.00
C SER A 705 -23.19 -20.12 -4.13
N GLY A 706 -23.28 -18.88 -4.64
CA GLY A 706 -22.32 -18.36 -5.62
C GLY A 706 -20.89 -18.30 -5.07
N THR A 707 -20.75 -18.02 -3.77
CA THR A 707 -19.47 -17.99 -3.05
C THR A 707 -18.89 -19.39 -2.93
N TRP A 708 -19.70 -20.38 -2.51
CA TRP A 708 -19.24 -21.77 -2.41
C TRP A 708 -18.78 -22.31 -3.76
N ARG A 709 -19.55 -22.09 -4.83
CA ARG A 709 -19.15 -22.47 -6.19
C ARG A 709 -17.84 -21.82 -6.64
N ARG A 710 -17.58 -20.58 -6.21
CA ARG A 710 -16.30 -19.89 -6.48
C ARG A 710 -15.12 -20.57 -5.77
N LEU A 711 -15.32 -21.04 -4.53
CA LEU A 711 -14.32 -21.77 -3.76
C LEU A 711 -14.04 -23.15 -4.36
N ILE A 712 -15.08 -23.92 -4.68
CA ILE A 712 -14.92 -25.25 -5.31
C ILE A 712 -14.16 -25.16 -6.64
N ALA A 713 -14.41 -24.12 -7.44
CA ALA A 713 -13.72 -23.92 -8.72
C ALA A 713 -12.20 -23.67 -8.60
N ILE A 714 -11.70 -23.31 -7.41
CA ILE A 714 -10.26 -23.05 -7.17
C ILE A 714 -9.61 -24.06 -6.20
N ARG A 715 -10.42 -24.88 -5.54
CA ARG A 715 -10.03 -25.84 -4.49
C ARG A 715 -8.78 -26.64 -4.84
N GLN A 716 -8.80 -27.38 -5.95
CA GLN A 716 -7.70 -28.27 -6.32
C GLN A 716 -6.38 -27.52 -6.45
N MET A 717 -6.37 -26.38 -7.16
CA MET A 717 -5.16 -25.58 -7.33
C MET A 717 -4.67 -25.01 -5.99
N ALA A 718 -5.59 -24.52 -5.15
CA ALA A 718 -5.24 -23.96 -3.86
C ALA A 718 -4.62 -25.02 -2.92
N GLU A 719 -5.26 -26.19 -2.79
CA GLU A 719 -4.77 -27.30 -1.94
C GLU A 719 -3.39 -27.82 -2.41
N GLN A 720 -3.15 -27.91 -3.72
CA GLN A 720 -1.84 -28.25 -4.29
C GLN A 720 -0.72 -27.25 -3.94
N ASN A 721 -1.05 -26.06 -3.44
CA ASN A 721 -0.10 -25.03 -3.04
C ASN A 721 -0.14 -24.72 -1.54
N ILE A 722 -1.00 -25.41 -0.79
CA ILE A 722 -1.08 -25.35 0.66
C ILE A 722 -0.28 -26.52 1.25
N ARG A 723 0.44 -26.23 2.33
CA ARG A 723 1.13 -27.21 3.15
C ARG A 723 1.00 -26.83 4.62
N TRP A 724 1.08 -27.80 5.53
CA TRP A 724 1.05 -27.58 6.96
C TRP A 724 2.41 -27.85 7.59
N CYS A 725 2.79 -26.97 8.51
CA CYS A 725 3.90 -27.18 9.44
C CYS A 725 3.32 -27.43 10.82
N LEU A 726 3.53 -28.65 11.32
CA LEU A 726 2.87 -29.18 12.51
C LEU A 726 3.20 -28.39 13.78
N GLY A 727 2.19 -28.19 14.61
CA GLY A 727 2.22 -27.69 15.97
C GLY A 727 1.39 -28.65 16.84
N GLU A 728 0.25 -28.17 17.37
CA GLU A 728 -0.82 -28.95 18.02
C GLU A 728 -1.28 -30.17 17.21
N SER A 729 -0.99 -30.21 15.91
CA SER A 729 -1.16 -31.35 15.02
C SER A 729 -2.63 -31.74 14.81
N LEU A 730 -3.52 -30.74 14.79
CA LEU A 730 -4.95 -30.84 14.44
C LEU A 730 -5.18 -30.85 12.92
N VAL A 731 -4.18 -31.33 12.18
CA VAL A 731 -4.15 -31.47 10.72
C VAL A 731 -4.67 -32.85 10.33
N ASP A 732 -5.36 -32.99 9.20
CA ASP A 732 -5.83 -34.30 8.74
C ASP A 732 -4.65 -35.17 8.29
N PHE A 733 -4.55 -36.38 8.84
CA PHE A 733 -3.43 -37.28 8.61
C PHE A 733 -3.27 -37.65 7.12
N TRP A 734 -4.39 -37.92 6.42
CA TRP A 734 -4.37 -38.44 5.06
C TRP A 734 -4.41 -37.35 3.99
N LYS A 735 -5.24 -36.32 4.21
CA LYS A 735 -5.69 -35.38 3.16
C LYS A 735 -4.88 -34.09 3.12
N ASP A 736 -4.29 -33.70 4.24
CA ASP A 736 -3.45 -32.53 4.30
C ASP A 736 -1.99 -32.86 3.96
N ARG A 737 -1.30 -31.88 3.37
CA ARG A 737 0.12 -32.02 3.00
C ARG A 737 0.98 -31.57 4.17
N TRP A 738 1.57 -32.53 4.88
CA TRP A 738 2.48 -32.24 5.99
C TRP A 738 3.80 -33.02 5.91
N VAL A 739 3.82 -34.24 5.31
CA VAL A 739 5.03 -35.07 5.12
C VAL A 739 5.68 -34.89 3.73
N PHE A 740 4.95 -35.17 2.65
CA PHE A 740 5.50 -35.18 1.28
C PHE A 740 4.99 -34.02 0.43
N GLN A 741 5.41 -33.97 -0.83
CA GLN A 741 4.85 -33.04 -1.81
C GLN A 741 3.39 -33.35 -2.16
N GLU A 742 2.89 -34.53 -1.84
CA GLU A 742 1.48 -34.91 -2.01
C GLU A 742 0.93 -35.39 -0.66
N PRO A 743 -0.41 -35.38 -0.46
CA PRO A 743 -1.01 -35.91 0.76
C PRO A 743 -0.72 -37.42 0.91
N LEU A 744 -0.72 -37.93 2.13
CA LEU A 744 -0.45 -39.36 2.39
C LEU A 744 -1.44 -40.27 1.68
N GLU A 745 -2.67 -39.81 1.43
CA GLU A 745 -3.67 -40.59 0.70
C GLU A 745 -3.25 -40.98 -0.73
N SER A 746 -2.41 -40.15 -1.37
CA SER A 746 -1.89 -40.38 -2.72
C SER A 746 -0.62 -41.23 -2.72
N VAL A 747 0.11 -41.26 -1.60
CA VAL A 747 1.39 -41.98 -1.45
C VAL A 747 1.16 -43.41 -0.96
N VAL A 748 0.15 -43.62 -0.13
CA VAL A 748 -0.14 -44.90 0.52
C VAL A 748 -1.27 -45.61 -0.23
N ASP A 749 -0.93 -46.70 -0.89
CA ASP A 749 -1.88 -47.54 -1.62
C ASP A 749 -2.70 -48.43 -0.66
N ARG A 750 -3.79 -47.87 -0.14
CA ARG A 750 -4.78 -48.56 0.70
C ARG A 750 -6.20 -48.14 0.36
N SER A 751 -7.13 -49.09 0.42
CA SER A 751 -8.56 -48.85 0.20
C SER A 751 -9.21 -48.07 1.34
N GLU A 752 -8.91 -48.43 2.59
CA GLU A 752 -9.46 -47.76 3.78
C GLU A 752 -8.56 -46.60 4.23
N LYS A 753 -9.16 -45.40 4.29
CA LYS A 753 -8.51 -44.16 4.76
C LYS A 753 -9.45 -43.40 5.70
N PRO A 754 -9.61 -43.88 6.95
CA PRO A 754 -10.48 -43.22 7.93
C PRO A 754 -9.95 -41.83 8.31
N HIS A 755 -10.83 -40.95 8.78
CA HIS A 755 -10.41 -39.63 9.25
C HIS A 755 -9.61 -39.76 10.55
N PHE A 756 -8.36 -39.29 10.53
CA PHE A 756 -7.49 -39.19 11.69
C PHE A 756 -6.86 -37.80 11.75
N LEU A 757 -6.62 -37.32 12.97
CA LEU A 757 -5.74 -36.18 13.19
C LEU A 757 -4.30 -36.66 13.37
N VAL A 758 -3.33 -35.85 12.93
CA VAL A 758 -1.91 -36.16 13.11
C VAL A 758 -1.55 -36.31 14.60
N ALA A 759 -2.17 -35.50 15.48
CA ALA A 759 -1.99 -35.56 16.93
C ALA A 759 -2.28 -36.95 17.52
N GLU A 760 -3.14 -37.76 16.90
CA GLU A 760 -3.46 -39.11 17.39
C GLU A 760 -2.30 -40.11 17.26
N PHE A 761 -1.26 -39.75 16.50
CA PHE A 761 -0.04 -40.55 16.29
C PHE A 761 1.15 -40.01 17.08
N ILE A 762 0.94 -39.04 17.97
CA ILE A 762 1.98 -38.44 18.81
C ILE A 762 1.72 -38.83 20.27
N ALA A 763 2.65 -39.58 20.85
CA ALA A 763 2.72 -39.93 22.26
C ALA A 763 3.58 -38.90 23.04
N SER A 764 3.65 -39.04 24.37
CA SER A 764 4.40 -38.14 25.25
C SER A 764 5.92 -38.12 24.99
N ASP A 765 6.46 -39.19 24.40
CA ASP A 765 7.88 -39.38 24.09
C ASP A 765 8.19 -39.26 22.58
N GLY A 766 7.21 -38.90 21.74
CA GLY A 766 7.40 -38.69 20.30
C GLY A 766 6.33 -39.38 19.44
N TRP A 767 6.68 -39.83 18.25
CA TRP A 767 5.75 -40.52 17.34
C TRP A 767 5.44 -41.95 17.81
N ASP A 768 4.16 -42.35 17.84
CA ASP A 768 3.74 -43.74 18.09
C ASP A 768 3.99 -44.60 16.83
N GLU A 769 5.20 -45.13 16.73
CA GLU A 769 5.62 -45.96 15.59
C GLU A 769 4.79 -47.23 15.44
N THR A 770 4.32 -47.81 16.56
CA THR A 770 3.50 -49.04 16.54
C THR A 770 2.15 -48.76 15.88
N ARG A 771 1.52 -47.63 16.24
CA ARG A 771 0.26 -47.21 15.62
C ARG A 771 0.48 -46.80 14.16
N LEU A 772 1.53 -46.05 13.85
CA LEU A 772 1.87 -45.67 12.47
C LEU A 772 2.08 -46.90 11.57
N GLY A 773 2.80 -47.92 12.05
CA GLY A 773 3.06 -49.16 11.31
C GLY A 773 1.81 -49.97 10.94
N ARG A 774 0.68 -49.74 11.63
CA ARG A 774 -0.62 -50.33 11.24
C ARG A 774 -1.25 -49.65 10.03
N TRP A 775 -0.85 -48.42 9.72
CA TRP A 775 -1.50 -47.56 8.73
C TRP A 775 -0.63 -47.26 7.51
N VAL A 776 0.66 -47.02 7.69
CA VAL A 776 1.59 -46.58 6.64
C VAL A 776 2.83 -47.47 6.55
N PRO A 777 3.44 -47.61 5.36
CA PRO A 777 4.63 -48.44 5.17
C PRO A 777 5.88 -47.84 5.81
N GLY A 778 6.89 -48.68 6.09
CA GLY A 778 8.08 -48.29 6.85
C GLY A 778 8.82 -47.06 6.33
N PHE A 779 8.91 -46.86 5.00
CA PHE A 779 9.57 -45.68 4.43
C PHE A 779 8.81 -44.36 4.75
N VAL A 780 7.47 -44.42 4.89
CA VAL A 780 6.66 -43.27 5.30
C VAL A 780 6.87 -42.98 6.77
N ILE A 781 6.99 -44.00 7.62
CA ILE A 781 7.32 -43.84 9.05
C ILE A 781 8.64 -43.09 9.19
N GLN A 782 9.68 -43.48 8.45
CA GLN A 782 10.97 -42.79 8.49
C GLN A 782 10.84 -41.31 8.08
N ALA A 783 10.08 -41.01 7.03
CA ALA A 783 9.83 -39.63 6.63
C ALA A 783 9.03 -38.83 7.68
N ILE A 784 8.04 -39.45 8.33
CA ILE A 784 7.25 -38.81 9.40
C ILE A 784 8.13 -38.44 10.59
N LYS A 785 9.06 -39.32 10.98
CA LYS A 785 10.00 -39.08 12.09
C LYS A 785 10.89 -37.84 11.87
N GLU A 786 11.14 -37.46 10.62
CA GLU A 786 11.92 -36.28 10.29
C GLU A 786 11.12 -34.97 10.37
N VAL A 787 9.78 -35.04 10.38
CA VAL A 787 8.91 -33.86 10.43
C VAL A 787 8.93 -33.26 11.84
N PRO A 788 9.42 -32.01 12.01
CA PRO A 788 9.37 -31.35 13.30
C PRO A 788 7.93 -30.97 13.65
N HIS A 789 7.58 -31.18 14.91
CA HIS A 789 6.34 -30.76 15.52
C HIS A 789 6.63 -30.14 16.89
N ASP A 790 5.75 -29.26 17.33
CA ASP A 790 5.82 -28.59 18.63
C ASP A 790 4.40 -28.44 19.14
N LEU A 791 3.98 -29.36 20.03
CA LEU A 791 2.62 -29.41 20.54
C LEU A 791 2.23 -28.16 21.35
N ALA A 792 3.20 -27.33 21.77
CA ALA A 792 2.93 -26.07 22.47
C ALA A 792 2.58 -24.91 21.51
N ARG A 793 2.75 -25.11 20.19
CA ARG A 793 2.47 -24.08 19.16
C ARG A 793 1.30 -24.51 18.29
N LYS A 794 0.61 -23.54 17.69
CA LYS A 794 -0.45 -23.82 16.70
C LYS A 794 0.11 -24.35 15.38
N ASP A 795 -0.67 -25.18 14.70
CA ASP A 795 -0.40 -25.57 13.33
C ASP A 795 -0.32 -24.34 12.41
N MET A 796 0.61 -24.37 11.46
CA MET A 796 0.85 -23.24 10.56
C MET A 796 0.68 -23.65 9.11
N MET A 797 -0.21 -22.95 8.41
CA MET A 797 -0.38 -23.13 6.97
C MET A 797 0.70 -22.33 6.21
N VAL A 798 1.33 -22.98 5.23
CA VAL A 798 2.39 -22.45 4.37
C VAL A 798 1.93 -22.43 2.92
N TRP A 799 2.02 -21.25 2.31
CA TRP A 799 1.77 -21.02 0.90
C TRP A 799 3.05 -21.25 0.10
N LEU A 800 3.17 -22.42 -0.54
CA LEU A 800 4.40 -22.85 -1.21
C LEU A 800 4.94 -21.87 -2.26
N PRO A 801 4.11 -21.19 -3.08
CA PRO A 801 4.60 -20.24 -4.07
C PRO A 801 5.26 -18.97 -3.50
N SER A 802 5.17 -18.73 -2.19
CA SER A 802 5.79 -17.58 -1.54
C SER A 802 7.10 -17.96 -0.86
N PRO A 803 8.19 -17.17 -1.06
CA PRO A 803 9.46 -17.42 -0.39
C PRO A 803 9.38 -17.28 1.14
N THR A 804 8.41 -16.51 1.65
CA THR A 804 8.16 -16.38 3.10
C THR A 804 7.13 -17.40 3.61
N GLY A 805 6.59 -18.27 2.76
CA GLY A 805 5.46 -19.12 3.12
C GLY A 805 4.15 -18.36 3.40
N CYS A 806 4.15 -17.02 3.49
CA CYS A 806 2.93 -16.24 3.67
C CYS A 806 2.16 -16.12 2.35
N PHE A 807 0.84 -16.23 2.41
CA PHE A 807 -0.01 -16.04 1.24
C PHE A 807 0.06 -14.60 0.72
N THR A 808 0.25 -14.44 -0.59
CA THR A 808 0.08 -13.16 -1.28
C THR A 808 -0.75 -13.32 -2.55
N VAL A 809 -1.61 -12.36 -2.84
CA VAL A 809 -2.38 -12.36 -4.10
C VAL A 809 -1.44 -12.31 -5.31
N LYS A 810 -0.25 -11.70 -5.18
CA LYS A 810 0.77 -11.68 -6.23
C LYS A 810 1.28 -13.10 -6.56
N SER A 811 1.67 -13.88 -5.55
CA SER A 811 2.15 -15.25 -5.77
C SER A 811 1.04 -16.17 -6.29
N ALA A 812 -0.20 -16.04 -5.79
CA ALA A 812 -1.34 -16.78 -6.34
C ALA A 812 -1.65 -16.41 -7.81
N TRP A 813 -1.57 -15.13 -8.16
CA TRP A 813 -1.70 -14.67 -9.56
C TRP A 813 -0.59 -15.25 -10.44
N GLU A 814 0.65 -15.30 -9.94
CA GLU A 814 1.79 -15.83 -10.67
C GLU A 814 1.62 -17.31 -11.03
N VAL A 815 1.00 -18.10 -10.16
CA VAL A 815 0.65 -19.52 -10.42
C VAL A 815 -0.52 -19.65 -11.40
N LEU A 816 -1.49 -18.74 -11.35
CA LEU A 816 -2.74 -18.84 -12.11
C LEU A 816 -2.66 -18.33 -13.55
N ARG A 817 -1.82 -17.32 -13.79
CA ARG A 817 -1.77 -16.63 -15.08
C ARG A 817 -1.21 -17.52 -16.16
N GLN A 818 -1.58 -17.23 -17.40
CA GLN A 818 -0.84 -17.74 -18.54
C GLN A 818 0.55 -17.09 -18.57
N ARG A 819 1.60 -17.90 -18.73
CA ARG A 819 2.99 -17.44 -18.84
C ARG A 819 3.48 -17.55 -20.28
N LYS A 820 4.34 -16.62 -20.68
CA LYS A 820 5.15 -16.74 -21.89
C LYS A 820 6.63 -16.85 -21.52
N HIS A 821 7.45 -17.29 -22.47
CA HIS A 821 8.89 -17.24 -22.31
C HIS A 821 9.35 -15.80 -22.12
N ARG A 822 10.30 -15.62 -21.21
CA ARG A 822 10.94 -14.32 -21.00
C ARG A 822 11.76 -13.97 -22.24
N SER A 823 11.62 -12.74 -22.69
CA SER A 823 12.28 -12.17 -23.85
C SER A 823 13.38 -11.23 -23.37
N LEU A 824 14.63 -11.53 -23.74
CA LEU A 824 15.77 -10.65 -23.45
C LEU A 824 15.49 -9.25 -24.00
N VAL A 825 15.07 -9.16 -25.28
CA VAL A 825 14.73 -7.89 -25.95
C VAL A 825 13.75 -7.09 -25.12
N ASP A 826 12.64 -7.69 -24.68
CA ASP A 826 11.60 -6.97 -23.95
C ASP A 826 12.06 -6.51 -22.56
N SER A 827 12.96 -7.27 -21.93
CA SER A 827 13.57 -6.89 -20.65
C SER A 827 14.47 -5.64 -20.74
N LEU A 828 14.97 -5.33 -21.94
CA LEU A 828 15.84 -4.18 -22.22
C LEU A 828 15.07 -2.89 -22.51
N LEU A 829 13.76 -2.96 -22.81
CA LEU A 829 13.00 -1.80 -23.30
C LEU A 829 12.53 -0.85 -22.19
N TRP A 830 12.71 -1.23 -20.92
CA TRP A 830 12.15 -0.51 -19.76
C TRP A 830 13.20 -0.09 -18.72
N PRO A 831 14.27 0.62 -19.12
CA PRO A 831 15.25 1.12 -18.16
C PRO A 831 14.60 2.17 -17.24
N SER A 832 14.94 2.12 -15.95
CA SER A 832 14.35 2.95 -14.91
C SER A 832 14.75 4.43 -15.00
N VAL A 833 15.86 4.70 -15.68
CA VAL A 833 16.40 6.06 -15.89
C VAL A 833 15.64 6.84 -16.95
N LEU A 834 14.89 6.16 -17.85
CA LEU A 834 14.17 6.81 -18.94
C LEU A 834 12.70 7.09 -18.60
N PRO A 835 12.11 8.17 -19.14
CA PRO A 835 10.67 8.41 -19.11
C PRO A 835 9.88 7.26 -19.78
N ALA A 836 8.74 6.88 -19.19
CA ALA A 836 7.92 5.76 -19.66
C ALA A 836 7.43 5.90 -21.13
N LYS A 837 7.27 7.14 -21.63
CA LYS A 837 6.92 7.42 -23.04
C LYS A 837 7.96 6.90 -24.04
N MET A 838 9.25 6.95 -23.69
CA MET A 838 10.36 6.47 -24.53
C MET A 838 10.38 4.94 -24.55
N SER A 839 10.27 4.32 -23.38
CA SER A 839 10.15 2.86 -23.24
C SER A 839 8.93 2.31 -23.98
N PHE A 840 7.80 3.02 -23.93
CA PHE A 840 6.60 2.65 -24.68
C PHE A 840 6.79 2.77 -26.21
N LEU A 841 7.54 3.77 -26.69
CA LEU A 841 7.92 3.85 -28.10
C LEU A 841 8.78 2.65 -28.52
N ALA A 842 9.81 2.32 -27.72
CA ALA A 842 10.67 1.16 -27.97
C ALA A 842 9.87 -0.16 -28.01
N TRP A 843 8.94 -0.34 -27.07
CA TRP A 843 8.02 -1.48 -27.06
C TRP A 843 7.17 -1.58 -28.34
N ARG A 844 6.73 -0.44 -28.89
CA ARG A 844 6.01 -0.38 -30.17
C ARG A 844 6.91 -0.65 -31.37
N LEU A 845 8.16 -0.18 -31.36
CA LEU A 845 9.13 -0.41 -32.43
C LEU A 845 9.40 -1.91 -32.64
N VAL A 846 9.69 -2.63 -31.55
CA VAL A 846 9.95 -4.08 -31.59
C VAL A 846 8.77 -4.89 -32.14
N ARG A 847 7.54 -4.36 -32.02
CA ARG A 847 6.30 -5.02 -32.46
C ARG A 847 5.75 -4.50 -33.79
N ASN A 848 6.46 -3.58 -34.45
CA ASN A 848 5.98 -2.85 -35.62
C ASN A 848 4.61 -2.18 -35.41
N PHE A 849 4.44 -1.51 -34.26
CA PHE A 849 3.18 -0.86 -33.86
C PHE A 849 3.13 0.65 -34.12
N LEU A 850 3.97 1.16 -35.03
CA LEU A 850 3.98 2.57 -35.41
C LEU A 850 3.13 2.83 -36.67
N PRO A 851 2.41 3.97 -36.74
CA PRO A 851 1.59 4.36 -37.89
C PRO A 851 2.47 4.93 -39.01
N LEU A 852 3.38 4.11 -39.53
CA LEU A 852 4.15 4.40 -40.75
C LEU A 852 3.32 4.02 -41.97
N ASP A 853 3.55 4.68 -43.10
CA ASP A 853 2.71 4.48 -44.29
C ASP A 853 2.64 3.01 -44.73
N MET A 854 3.77 2.30 -44.73
CA MET A 854 3.81 0.86 -45.01
C MET A 854 2.96 0.04 -44.03
N THR A 855 3.08 0.33 -42.74
CA THR A 855 2.35 -0.38 -41.68
C THR A 855 0.85 -0.10 -41.75
N LEU A 856 0.45 1.11 -42.13
CA LEU A 856 -0.94 1.51 -42.34
C LEU A 856 -1.53 0.85 -43.60
N ARG A 857 -0.76 0.79 -44.70
CA ARG A 857 -1.13 0.07 -45.94
C ARG A 857 -1.39 -1.41 -45.69
N CYS A 858 -0.51 -2.08 -44.95
CA CYS A 858 -0.70 -3.48 -44.56
C CYS A 858 -1.96 -3.72 -43.71
N ARG A 859 -2.62 -2.65 -43.23
CA ARG A 859 -3.86 -2.71 -42.44
C ARG A 859 -5.07 -2.17 -43.19
N GLY A 860 -4.97 -2.04 -44.52
CA GLY A 860 -6.08 -1.70 -45.40
C GLY A 860 -6.32 -0.21 -45.58
N LEU A 861 -5.41 0.68 -45.16
CA LEU A 861 -5.48 2.10 -45.48
C LEU A 861 -4.76 2.36 -46.81
N ALA A 862 -5.46 2.94 -47.79
CA ALA A 862 -4.85 3.36 -49.05
C ALA A 862 -4.22 4.75 -48.87
N LEU A 863 -2.89 4.83 -48.85
CA LEU A 863 -2.16 6.09 -48.78
C LEU A 863 -0.84 6.03 -49.57
N PRO A 864 -0.39 7.14 -50.18
CA PRO A 864 0.93 7.22 -50.77
C PRO A 864 2.01 7.08 -49.69
N SER A 865 3.16 6.52 -50.04
CA SER A 865 4.27 6.33 -49.10
C SER A 865 5.57 6.89 -49.65
N ARG A 866 6.21 7.74 -48.84
CA ARG A 866 7.50 8.36 -49.19
C ARG A 866 8.23 8.74 -47.91
N CYS A 867 9.50 8.37 -47.76
CA CYS A 867 10.31 8.78 -46.60
C CYS A 867 10.58 10.28 -46.68
N GLY A 868 10.25 11.02 -45.61
CA GLY A 868 10.65 12.42 -45.44
C GLY A 868 12.16 12.65 -45.31
N CYS A 869 12.94 11.58 -45.11
CA CYS A 869 14.38 11.63 -44.96
C CYS A 869 15.14 11.75 -46.29
N CYS A 870 14.73 10.98 -47.30
CA CYS A 870 15.45 10.83 -48.57
C CYS A 870 14.56 11.11 -49.78
N TYR A 871 13.24 11.10 -49.60
CA TYR A 871 12.24 11.27 -50.66
C TYR A 871 12.33 10.25 -51.80
N GLN A 872 13.04 9.13 -51.62
CA GLN A 872 13.32 8.11 -52.64
C GLN A 872 12.77 6.72 -52.30
N ALA A 873 12.62 6.39 -51.01
CA ALA A 873 12.11 5.10 -50.56
C ALA A 873 10.75 5.24 -49.87
N GLU A 874 10.05 4.11 -49.72
CA GLU A 874 8.81 4.04 -48.95
C GLU A 874 9.07 4.22 -47.45
N GLU A 875 8.10 4.80 -46.74
CA GLU A 875 8.17 5.01 -45.29
C GLU A 875 7.95 3.68 -44.55
N ALA A 876 9.01 2.88 -44.47
CA ALA A 876 9.08 1.61 -43.76
C ALA A 876 9.82 1.72 -42.42
N LEU A 877 9.50 0.85 -41.46
CA LEU A 877 10.07 0.86 -40.11
C LEU A 877 11.60 0.88 -40.11
N LEU A 878 12.24 -0.06 -40.79
CA LEU A 878 13.70 -0.13 -40.82
C LEU A 878 14.33 1.03 -41.59
N HIS A 879 13.65 1.55 -42.63
CA HIS A 879 14.16 2.70 -43.36
C HIS A 879 14.19 3.97 -42.49
N VAL A 880 13.10 4.22 -41.76
CA VAL A 880 13.00 5.39 -40.86
C VAL A 880 13.98 5.30 -39.68
N PHE A 881 14.19 4.11 -39.12
CA PHE A 881 14.92 3.94 -37.86
C PHE A 881 16.32 3.36 -37.99
N LEU A 882 16.74 2.83 -39.14
CA LEU A 882 18.01 2.10 -39.26
C LEU A 882 18.72 2.34 -40.61
N THR A 883 18.08 2.06 -41.74
CA THR A 883 18.73 1.98 -43.06
C THR A 883 18.65 3.25 -43.89
N GLY A 884 17.78 4.20 -43.54
CA GLY A 884 17.69 5.48 -44.24
C GLY A 884 18.97 6.32 -44.11
N PRO A 885 19.25 7.25 -45.03
CA PRO A 885 20.52 8.01 -45.04
C PRO A 885 20.80 8.74 -43.73
N VAL A 886 19.78 9.35 -43.13
CA VAL A 886 19.93 10.06 -41.85
C VAL A 886 20.08 9.09 -40.68
N ALA A 887 19.23 8.06 -40.59
CA ALA A 887 19.26 7.11 -39.48
C ALA A 887 20.58 6.31 -39.45
N SER A 888 21.04 5.84 -40.62
CA SER A 888 22.30 5.10 -40.75
C SER A 888 23.50 5.95 -40.35
N GLU A 889 23.55 7.22 -40.75
CA GLU A 889 24.61 8.15 -40.34
C GLU A 889 24.57 8.46 -38.84
N VAL A 890 23.39 8.66 -38.25
CA VAL A 890 23.22 8.82 -36.79
C VAL A 890 23.75 7.59 -36.06
N TRP A 891 23.34 6.37 -36.45
CA TRP A 891 23.84 5.14 -35.84
C TRP A 891 25.35 4.97 -36.02
N ARG A 892 25.91 5.32 -37.18
CA ARG A 892 27.36 5.26 -37.42
C ARG A 892 28.13 6.15 -36.46
N ARG A 893 27.66 7.38 -36.24
CA ARG A 893 28.29 8.33 -35.30
C ARG A 893 28.14 7.88 -33.85
N VAL A 894 26.93 7.47 -33.45
CA VAL A 894 26.65 7.08 -32.06
C VAL A 894 27.34 5.78 -31.70
N SER A 895 27.26 4.73 -32.51
CA SER A 895 27.97 3.46 -32.24
C SER A 895 29.49 3.61 -32.27
N GLY A 896 30.02 4.48 -33.15
CA GLY A 896 31.44 4.81 -33.20
C GLY A 896 31.98 5.39 -31.88
N ARG A 897 31.18 6.17 -31.14
CA ARG A 897 31.55 6.67 -29.80
C ARG A 897 31.73 5.56 -28.75
N PHE A 898 31.15 4.39 -29.00
CA PHE A 898 31.24 3.21 -28.13
C PHE A 898 32.20 2.13 -28.67
N GLY A 899 33.00 2.48 -29.69
CA GLY A 899 34.03 1.61 -30.25
C GLY A 899 33.50 0.44 -31.07
N PHE A 900 32.27 0.50 -31.59
CA PHE A 900 31.73 -0.56 -32.45
C PHE A 900 30.92 -0.03 -33.63
N HIS A 901 30.66 -0.90 -34.60
CA HIS A 901 29.79 -0.59 -35.74
C HIS A 901 28.56 -1.49 -35.72
N LEU A 902 27.39 -0.88 -35.82
CA LEU A 902 26.14 -1.61 -35.94
C LEU A 902 26.04 -2.26 -37.34
N ARG A 903 26.20 -3.59 -37.42
CA ARG A 903 26.13 -4.35 -38.68
C ARG A 903 25.03 -5.41 -38.63
N ASN A 904 24.49 -5.77 -39.80
CA ASN A 904 23.59 -6.93 -40.00
C ASN A 904 22.32 -6.98 -39.13
N CYS A 905 21.76 -5.82 -38.75
CA CYS A 905 20.49 -5.76 -38.03
C CYS A 905 19.30 -5.85 -38.99
N SER A 906 18.57 -6.97 -38.96
CA SER A 906 17.35 -7.18 -39.77
C SER A 906 16.06 -6.72 -39.08
N SER A 907 16.13 -6.28 -37.82
CA SER A 907 14.98 -5.81 -37.05
C SER A 907 15.39 -4.77 -36.00
N MET A 908 14.42 -4.02 -35.45
CA MET A 908 14.69 -3.18 -34.28
C MET A 908 15.08 -4.00 -33.05
N ALA A 909 14.55 -5.22 -32.91
CA ALA A 909 14.93 -6.13 -31.82
C ALA A 909 16.43 -6.49 -31.89
N SER A 910 16.95 -6.78 -33.09
CA SER A 910 18.38 -7.07 -33.27
C SER A 910 19.25 -5.85 -32.96
N VAL A 911 18.76 -4.62 -33.16
CA VAL A 911 19.49 -3.40 -32.75
C VAL A 911 19.67 -3.37 -31.23
N PHE A 912 18.58 -3.50 -30.46
CA PHE A 912 18.66 -3.48 -28.99
C PHE A 912 19.55 -4.59 -28.43
N VAL A 913 19.48 -5.79 -29.01
CA VAL A 913 20.29 -6.94 -28.61
C VAL A 913 21.77 -6.73 -28.96
N SER A 914 22.07 -6.24 -30.16
CA SER A 914 23.45 -5.97 -30.59
C SER A 914 24.10 -4.94 -29.68
N TRP A 915 23.38 -3.87 -29.32
CA TRP A 915 23.86 -2.88 -28.37
C TRP A 915 24.15 -3.47 -26.99
N HIS A 916 23.25 -4.32 -26.47
CA HIS A 916 23.44 -4.96 -25.16
C HIS A 916 24.69 -5.85 -25.10
N PHE A 917 24.94 -6.67 -26.12
CA PHE A 917 26.06 -7.61 -26.15
C PHE A 917 27.42 -6.98 -26.48
N THR A 918 27.49 -5.67 -26.75
CA THR A 918 28.76 -4.97 -26.95
C THR A 918 29.53 -4.70 -25.64
N SER A 919 28.96 -5.01 -24.48
CA SER A 919 29.65 -4.99 -23.18
C SER A 919 29.27 -6.21 -22.34
N VAL A 920 30.28 -6.83 -21.72
CA VAL A 920 30.15 -8.03 -20.86
C VAL A 920 29.47 -7.70 -19.51
N SER A 921 29.40 -6.41 -19.14
CA SER A 921 28.88 -5.92 -17.85
C SER A 921 27.53 -5.20 -17.95
N SER A 922 26.80 -5.35 -19.06
CA SER A 922 25.57 -4.60 -19.34
C SER A 922 24.40 -4.96 -18.41
N ALA A 923 24.22 -4.19 -17.33
CA ALA A 923 22.98 -4.21 -16.54
C ALA A 923 21.79 -3.58 -17.30
N LYS A 924 20.56 -3.76 -16.80
CA LYS A 924 19.33 -3.24 -17.46
C LYS A 924 19.29 -1.72 -17.66
N ASP A 925 19.95 -0.96 -16.78
CA ASP A 925 20.00 0.51 -16.82
C ASP A 925 21.33 1.04 -17.39
N HIS A 926 22.12 0.16 -18.00
CA HIS A 926 23.41 0.51 -18.58
C HIS A 926 23.26 1.48 -19.77
N ILE A 927 24.24 2.37 -19.98
CA ILE A 927 24.20 3.38 -21.05
C ILE A 927 24.00 2.75 -22.43
N ARG A 928 24.61 1.58 -22.68
CA ARG A 928 24.45 0.83 -23.93
C ARG A 928 23.03 0.25 -24.13
N VAL A 929 22.24 0.08 -23.06
CA VAL A 929 20.81 -0.29 -23.16
C VAL A 929 19.94 0.94 -23.38
N VAL A 930 20.30 2.05 -22.75
CA VAL A 930 19.56 3.33 -22.81
C VAL A 930 19.72 4.01 -24.17
N MET A 931 20.95 4.06 -24.69
CA MET A 931 21.32 4.77 -25.93
C MET A 931 20.42 4.41 -27.12
N PRO A 932 20.20 3.13 -27.48
CA PRO A 932 19.38 2.82 -28.64
C PRO A 932 17.91 3.27 -28.50
N ILE A 933 17.37 3.32 -27.28
CA ILE A 933 16.01 3.83 -27.03
C ILE A 933 15.95 5.34 -27.26
N VAL A 934 16.96 6.08 -26.78
CA VAL A 934 17.06 7.54 -26.93
C VAL A 934 17.23 7.93 -28.39
N VAL A 935 18.12 7.27 -29.13
CA VAL A 935 18.30 7.51 -30.57
C VAL A 935 16.99 7.28 -31.33
N CYS A 936 16.31 6.16 -31.08
CA CYS A 936 15.02 5.89 -31.71
C CYS A 936 13.97 6.97 -31.36
N TRP A 937 13.95 7.48 -30.14
CA TRP A 937 13.05 8.56 -29.76
C TRP A 937 13.26 9.83 -30.59
N PHE A 938 14.51 10.25 -30.77
CA PHE A 938 14.80 11.48 -31.53
C PHE A 938 14.65 11.30 -33.04
N LEU A 939 14.91 10.11 -33.60
CA LEU A 939 14.54 9.79 -34.98
C LEU A 939 13.02 9.87 -35.20
N TRP A 940 12.24 9.38 -34.24
CA TRP A 940 10.78 9.50 -34.29
C TRP A 940 10.29 10.95 -34.20
N LEU A 941 10.94 11.78 -33.38
CA LEU A 941 10.64 13.21 -33.30
C LEU A 941 10.97 13.93 -34.60
N ALA A 942 12.16 13.71 -35.17
CA ALA A 942 12.56 14.29 -36.45
C ALA A 942 11.57 13.92 -37.57
N ARG A 943 11.16 12.65 -37.63
CA ARG A 943 10.10 12.20 -38.54
C ARG A 943 8.81 12.99 -38.38
N ASN A 944 8.34 13.16 -37.16
CA ASN A 944 7.07 13.86 -36.92
C ASN A 944 7.16 15.36 -37.20
N GLN A 945 8.31 15.98 -36.93
CA GLN A 945 8.56 17.38 -37.29
C GLN A 945 8.54 17.56 -38.81
N GLU A 946 9.13 16.64 -39.57
CA GLU A 946 9.03 16.67 -41.04
C GLU A 946 7.57 16.51 -41.49
N ARG A 947 6.89 15.48 -41.01
CA ARG A 947 5.54 15.15 -41.48
C ARG A 947 4.48 16.21 -41.15
N TYR A 948 4.59 16.85 -39.98
CA TYR A 948 3.55 17.77 -39.48
C TYR A 948 3.98 19.24 -39.51
N GLN A 949 5.26 19.54 -39.66
CA GLN A 949 5.80 20.91 -39.63
C GLN A 949 6.72 21.22 -40.84
N GLY A 950 6.98 20.25 -41.73
CA GLY A 950 7.82 20.44 -42.91
C GLY A 950 9.32 20.61 -42.62
N LEU A 951 9.76 20.35 -41.39
CA LEU A 951 11.16 20.51 -41.00
C LEU A 951 12.01 19.34 -41.49
N ARG A 952 13.11 19.62 -42.19
CA ARG A 952 14.00 18.58 -42.71
C ARG A 952 14.73 17.84 -41.61
N TRP A 953 15.10 16.60 -41.93
CA TRP A 953 15.90 15.76 -41.05
C TRP A 953 17.35 16.20 -41.10
N GLU A 954 17.92 16.55 -39.95
CA GLU A 954 19.32 16.95 -39.83
C GLU A 954 20.04 16.07 -38.82
N VAL A 955 21.09 15.36 -39.29
CA VAL A 955 21.92 14.47 -38.46
C VAL A 955 22.48 15.23 -37.25
N GLY A 956 23.04 16.43 -37.48
CA GLY A 956 23.64 17.24 -36.42
C GLY A 956 22.64 17.60 -35.32
N LYS A 957 21.44 18.04 -35.71
CA LYS A 957 20.36 18.37 -34.76
C LYS A 957 19.94 17.16 -33.91
N ILE A 958 19.76 15.99 -34.53
CA ILE A 958 19.40 14.75 -33.82
C ILE A 958 20.49 14.37 -32.81
N LEU A 959 21.76 14.44 -33.18
CA LEU A 959 22.88 14.13 -32.29
C LEU A 959 22.95 15.11 -31.10
N CYS A 960 22.81 16.42 -31.36
CA CYS A 960 22.78 17.43 -30.31
C CYS A 960 21.65 17.18 -29.30
N GLU A 961 20.45 16.84 -29.77
CA GLU A 961 19.30 16.53 -28.92
C GLU A 961 19.50 15.26 -28.07
N VAL A 962 20.11 14.22 -28.65
CA VAL A 962 20.49 12.98 -27.92
C VAL A 962 21.48 13.31 -26.80
N ASP A 963 22.54 14.05 -27.12
CA ASP A 963 23.60 14.40 -26.18
C ASP A 963 23.07 15.29 -25.05
N TYR A 964 22.31 16.33 -25.42
CA TYR A 964 21.66 17.22 -24.48
C TYR A 964 20.72 16.46 -23.53
N PHE A 965 19.88 15.56 -24.05
CA PHE A 965 18.96 14.79 -23.22
C PHE A 965 19.68 13.89 -22.20
N LEU A 966 20.73 13.19 -22.63
CA LEU A 966 21.53 12.36 -21.73
C LEU A 966 22.24 13.20 -20.67
N GLU A 967 22.73 14.39 -21.03
CA GLU A 967 23.35 15.31 -20.09
C GLU A 967 22.35 15.80 -19.04
N GLN A 968 21.12 16.12 -19.44
CA GLN A 968 20.06 16.49 -18.50
C GLN A 968 19.75 15.36 -17.50
N LEU A 969 19.75 14.09 -17.95
CA LEU A 969 19.61 12.94 -17.05
C LEU A 969 20.79 12.83 -16.06
N GLY A 970 22.02 13.12 -16.51
CA GLY A 970 23.21 13.20 -15.67
C GLY A 970 23.10 14.29 -14.61
N ARG A 971 22.79 15.53 -15.04
CA ARG A 971 22.61 16.71 -14.16
C ARG A 971 21.46 16.52 -13.17
N ALA A 972 20.41 15.79 -13.55
CA ALA A 972 19.27 15.43 -12.70
C ALA A 972 19.53 14.24 -11.75
N GLY A 973 20.75 13.68 -11.72
CA GLY A 973 21.12 12.56 -10.85
C GLY A 973 20.45 11.23 -11.20
N LYS A 974 19.97 11.06 -12.44
CA LYS A 974 19.36 9.79 -12.90
C LYS A 974 20.42 8.75 -13.27
N PHE A 975 21.59 9.19 -13.70
CA PHE A 975 22.72 8.33 -13.98
C PHE A 975 23.67 8.20 -12.78
N ARG A 976 24.24 7.01 -12.62
CA ARG A 976 25.31 6.69 -11.64
C ARG A 976 26.50 6.12 -12.40
N ARG A 977 27.72 6.20 -11.84
CA ARG A 977 28.92 5.61 -12.46
C ARG A 977 28.75 4.13 -12.83
N ALA A 978 28.02 3.36 -12.02
CA ALA A 978 27.71 1.95 -12.30
C ALA A 978 26.95 1.73 -13.64
N HIS A 979 26.22 2.73 -14.15
CA HIS A 979 25.54 2.65 -15.45
C HIS A 979 26.49 2.75 -16.65
N PHE A 980 27.79 3.03 -16.43
CA PHE A 980 28.84 3.16 -17.45
C PHE A 980 29.98 2.15 -17.21
N THR A 981 29.69 1.03 -16.55
CA THR A 981 30.71 0.02 -16.24
C THR A 981 31.25 -0.58 -17.54
N GLY A 982 32.54 -0.37 -17.83
CA GLY A 982 33.16 -0.74 -19.10
C GLY A 982 33.13 0.35 -20.18
N ASP A 983 32.54 1.52 -19.88
CA ASP A 983 32.46 2.72 -20.72
C ASP A 983 32.91 3.98 -19.96
N ALA A 984 33.99 3.85 -19.18
CA ALA A 984 34.46 4.87 -18.25
C ALA A 984 35.01 6.14 -18.93
N ASP A 985 35.32 6.07 -20.21
CA ASP A 985 35.87 7.18 -21.00
C ASP A 985 34.78 8.01 -21.70
N TYR A 986 33.51 7.65 -21.53
CA TYR A 986 32.41 8.35 -22.16
C TYR A 986 32.23 9.76 -21.57
N GLU A 987 32.25 10.79 -22.41
CA GLU A 987 32.28 12.21 -22.01
C GLU A 987 31.16 12.61 -21.04
N LEU A 988 30.01 11.94 -21.11
CA LEU A 988 28.85 12.18 -20.24
C LEU A 988 29.10 11.84 -18.77
N LEU A 989 30.16 11.09 -18.43
CA LEU A 989 30.57 10.89 -17.04
C LEU A 989 30.99 12.20 -16.36
N ARG A 990 31.42 13.21 -17.13
CA ARG A 990 31.80 14.53 -16.61
C ARG A 990 30.61 15.33 -16.09
N SER A 991 29.39 15.06 -16.58
CA SER A 991 28.16 15.77 -16.15
C SER A 991 27.41 15.09 -15.00
N ILE A 992 27.86 13.91 -14.55
CA ILE A 992 27.30 13.19 -13.41
C ILE A 992 27.90 13.77 -12.12
N LYS A 993 27.06 14.37 -11.27
CA LYS A 993 27.48 14.83 -9.95
C LYS A 993 27.99 13.65 -9.12
N VAL A 994 29.28 13.67 -8.79
CA VAL A 994 29.87 12.75 -7.84
C VAL A 994 29.57 13.30 -6.45
N SER A 995 28.53 12.81 -5.79
CA SER A 995 28.54 12.86 -4.33
C SER A 995 29.65 11.90 -3.90
N PRO A 996 30.71 12.36 -3.21
CA PRO A 996 31.68 11.43 -2.67
C PRO A 996 30.93 10.50 -1.72
N ARG A 997 30.85 9.22 -2.07
CA ARG A 997 30.56 8.19 -1.07
C ARG A 997 31.75 8.20 -0.13
N ARG A 998 31.69 9.01 0.92
CA ARG A 998 32.55 8.82 2.08
C ARG A 998 32.04 7.56 2.76
N GLY A 999 32.43 6.40 2.23
CA GLY A 999 32.40 5.19 3.03
C GLY A 999 33.30 5.48 4.21
N ILE A 1000 32.75 5.54 5.41
CA ILE A 1000 33.58 5.68 6.61
C ILE A 1000 34.16 4.28 6.85
N PRO A 1001 35.49 4.08 6.74
CA PRO A 1001 36.08 2.80 7.08
C PRO A 1001 35.86 2.57 8.57
N CYS A 1002 35.22 1.46 8.90
CA CYS A 1002 34.97 0.99 10.24
C CYS A 1002 35.81 -0.25 10.47
N ALA A 1003 36.68 -0.20 11.48
CA ALA A 1003 37.41 -1.38 11.93
C ALA A 1003 36.43 -2.32 12.63
N VAL A 1004 36.31 -3.55 12.14
CA VAL A 1004 35.44 -4.60 12.71
C VAL A 1004 36.31 -5.80 13.07
N ALA A 1005 36.23 -6.25 14.32
CA ALA A 1005 37.00 -7.39 14.80
C ALA A 1005 36.06 -8.43 15.40
N TRP A 1006 36.49 -9.69 15.41
CA TRP A 1006 35.83 -10.71 16.22
C TRP A 1006 36.09 -10.43 17.70
N GLU A 1007 35.03 -10.41 18.51
CA GLU A 1007 35.12 -10.17 19.94
C GLU A 1007 35.03 -11.48 20.74
N LYS A 1008 35.90 -11.66 21.72
CA LYS A 1008 35.87 -12.82 22.63
C LYS A 1008 34.56 -12.82 23.44
N PRO A 1009 33.95 -14.00 23.70
CA PRO A 1009 32.83 -14.07 24.63
C PRO A 1009 33.26 -13.66 26.06
N PRO A 1010 32.33 -13.12 26.87
CA PRO A 1010 32.57 -12.88 28.30
C PRO A 1010 33.06 -14.13 29.04
N LEU A 1011 33.72 -13.91 30.19
CA LEU A 1011 34.33 -14.98 30.99
C LEU A 1011 33.34 -16.11 31.28
N GLY A 1012 33.73 -17.35 30.96
CA GLY A 1012 32.92 -18.54 31.22
C GLY A 1012 31.84 -18.83 30.18
N LEU A 1013 31.68 -17.99 29.15
CA LEU A 1013 30.70 -18.19 28.09
C LEU A 1013 31.33 -18.79 26.84
N LEU A 1014 30.51 -19.50 26.06
CA LEU A 1014 30.89 -20.10 24.78
C LEU A 1014 30.24 -19.33 23.63
N LYS A 1015 31.00 -19.11 22.55
CA LYS A 1015 30.53 -18.42 21.33
C LYS A 1015 30.59 -19.34 20.12
N LEU A 1016 29.47 -19.49 19.42
CA LEU A 1016 29.33 -20.22 18.17
C LEU A 1016 29.26 -19.24 16.99
N ASN A 1017 30.18 -19.38 16.04
CA ASN A 1017 30.15 -18.68 14.77
C ASN A 1017 29.91 -19.69 13.64
N SER A 1018 29.02 -19.38 12.70
CA SER A 1018 28.78 -20.23 11.52
C SER A 1018 28.58 -19.41 10.24
N ASP A 1019 28.86 -20.02 9.10
CA ASP A 1019 28.68 -19.47 7.76
C ASP A 1019 28.41 -20.59 6.74
N ALA A 1020 27.94 -20.23 5.55
CA ALA A 1020 27.75 -21.12 4.42
C ALA A 1020 28.22 -20.51 3.09
N SER A 1021 28.68 -21.37 2.20
CA SER A 1021 29.13 -21.04 0.85
C SER A 1021 28.32 -21.83 -0.17
N VAL A 1022 27.90 -21.16 -1.24
CA VAL A 1022 27.21 -21.80 -2.37
C VAL A 1022 27.99 -21.52 -3.65
N ASN A 1023 28.59 -22.55 -4.23
CA ASN A 1023 29.40 -22.44 -5.44
C ASN A 1023 28.87 -23.38 -6.53
N CYS A 1024 28.58 -22.84 -7.71
CA CYS A 1024 27.98 -23.58 -8.84
C CYS A 1024 26.75 -24.43 -8.46
N GLY A 1025 25.93 -23.96 -7.50
CA GLY A 1025 24.72 -24.65 -7.03
C GLY A 1025 24.93 -25.62 -5.86
N ARG A 1026 26.18 -26.01 -5.55
CA ARG A 1026 26.50 -26.86 -4.40
C ARG A 1026 26.79 -26.01 -3.16
N ALA A 1027 26.14 -26.38 -2.06
CA ALA A 1027 26.22 -25.69 -0.79
C ALA A 1027 27.05 -26.46 0.23
N SER A 1028 27.85 -25.73 0.99
CA SER A 1028 28.56 -26.22 2.17
C SER A 1028 28.49 -25.21 3.30
N GLY A 1029 28.63 -25.68 4.54
CA GLY A 1029 28.65 -24.86 5.74
C GLY A 1029 29.85 -25.15 6.60
N GLY A 1030 30.24 -24.16 7.39
CA GLY A 1030 31.31 -24.29 8.36
C GLY A 1030 31.02 -23.45 9.60
N GLY A 1031 31.66 -23.81 10.70
CA GLY A 1031 31.53 -23.06 11.93
C GLY A 1031 32.45 -23.55 13.02
N LEU A 1032 32.54 -22.77 14.09
CA LEU A 1032 33.43 -23.05 15.22
C LEU A 1032 32.83 -22.55 16.52
N LEU A 1033 33.14 -23.28 17.60
CA LEU A 1033 32.82 -22.92 18.96
C LEU A 1033 34.12 -22.55 19.71
N CYS A 1034 34.14 -21.38 20.33
CA CYS A 1034 35.28 -20.88 21.10
C CYS A 1034 34.89 -20.52 22.54
N ASP A 1035 35.86 -20.60 23.45
CA ASP A 1035 35.73 -20.13 24.84
C ASP A 1035 36.07 -18.64 25.02
N SER A 1036 35.99 -18.15 26.26
CA SER A 1036 36.28 -16.76 26.64
C SER A 1036 37.75 -16.35 26.44
N GLN A 1037 38.67 -17.28 26.21
CA GLN A 1037 40.06 -16.99 25.85
C GLN A 1037 40.26 -16.90 24.33
N GLY A 1038 39.23 -17.24 23.54
CA GLY A 1038 39.32 -17.41 22.09
C GLY A 1038 39.94 -18.73 21.68
N LYS A 1039 40.01 -19.72 22.60
CA LYS A 1039 40.51 -21.05 22.30
C LYS A 1039 39.40 -21.88 21.64
N LEU A 1040 39.77 -22.58 20.58
CA LEU A 1040 38.88 -23.50 19.87
C LEU A 1040 38.46 -24.65 20.79
N ILE A 1041 37.15 -24.89 20.89
CA ILE A 1041 36.56 -26.09 21.48
C ILE A 1041 36.33 -27.15 20.41
N PHE A 1042 35.67 -26.78 19.31
CA PHE A 1042 35.58 -27.59 18.10
C PHE A 1042 35.26 -26.72 16.88
N ALA A 1043 35.56 -27.23 15.68
CA ALA A 1043 35.06 -26.67 14.43
C ALA A 1043 34.41 -27.77 13.58
N PHE A 1044 33.63 -27.38 12.58
CA PHE A 1044 33.01 -28.32 11.66
C PHE A 1044 32.98 -27.79 10.24
N TYR A 1045 32.90 -28.73 9.30
CA TYR A 1045 32.53 -28.50 7.91
C TYR A 1045 31.47 -29.53 7.51
N LYS A 1046 30.51 -29.13 6.67
CA LYS A 1046 29.46 -30.03 6.19
C LYS A 1046 28.98 -29.62 4.79
N GLU A 1047 28.83 -30.61 3.91
CA GLU A 1047 28.19 -30.42 2.61
C GLU A 1047 26.67 -30.60 2.73
N PHE A 1048 25.91 -29.75 2.02
CA PHE A 1048 24.44 -29.75 2.01
C PHE A 1048 23.83 -30.07 0.64
N GLY A 1049 24.67 -30.33 -0.38
CA GLY A 1049 24.23 -30.59 -1.75
C GLY A 1049 23.62 -29.35 -2.40
N ASP A 1050 22.61 -29.54 -3.24
CA ASP A 1050 22.00 -28.44 -3.99
C ASP A 1050 21.05 -27.62 -3.10
N GLN A 1051 21.55 -26.49 -2.57
CA GLN A 1051 20.77 -25.57 -1.74
C GLN A 1051 20.94 -24.12 -2.19
N ALA A 1052 19.93 -23.30 -1.94
CA ALA A 1052 20.07 -21.85 -2.03
C ALA A 1052 20.81 -21.29 -0.81
N VAL A 1053 21.33 -20.07 -0.95
CA VAL A 1053 22.23 -19.43 0.04
C VAL A 1053 21.64 -19.43 1.45
N LEU A 1054 20.40 -18.96 1.60
CA LEU A 1054 19.77 -18.83 2.91
C LEU A 1054 19.49 -20.18 3.58
N GLU A 1055 19.14 -21.21 2.79
CA GLU A 1055 18.99 -22.57 3.25
C GLU A 1055 20.32 -23.14 3.75
N ALA A 1056 21.40 -22.91 3.00
CA ALA A 1056 22.74 -23.34 3.38
C ALA A 1056 23.20 -22.68 4.69
N GLU A 1057 23.02 -21.36 4.83
CA GLU A 1057 23.32 -20.61 6.06
C GLU A 1057 22.53 -21.16 7.26
N SER A 1058 21.24 -21.43 7.07
CA SER A 1058 20.37 -21.95 8.13
C SER A 1058 20.74 -23.38 8.52
N MET A 1059 21.14 -24.22 7.56
CA MET A 1059 21.59 -25.59 7.80
C MET A 1059 22.97 -25.64 8.47
N ALA A 1060 23.87 -24.72 8.12
CA ALA A 1060 25.17 -24.55 8.79
C ALA A 1060 24.98 -24.22 10.26
N LEU A 1061 24.14 -23.23 10.56
CA LEU A 1061 23.80 -22.85 11.93
C LEU A 1061 23.15 -24.02 12.70
N LEU A 1062 22.16 -24.69 12.09
CA LEU A 1062 21.52 -25.85 12.71
C LEU A 1062 22.53 -26.96 13.03
N CYS A 1063 23.46 -27.24 12.11
CA CYS A 1063 24.51 -28.23 12.31
C CYS A 1063 25.40 -27.87 13.51
N GLY A 1064 25.81 -26.60 13.63
CA GLY A 1064 26.61 -26.12 14.76
C GLY A 1064 25.88 -26.27 16.10
N LEU A 1065 24.61 -25.85 16.16
CA LEU A 1065 23.79 -25.97 17.36
C LEU A 1065 23.52 -27.43 17.75
N GLN A 1066 23.31 -28.32 16.78
CA GLN A 1066 23.13 -29.75 17.02
C GLN A 1066 24.41 -30.40 17.57
N LEU A 1067 25.59 -30.04 17.04
CA LEU A 1067 26.86 -30.52 17.57
C LEU A 1067 27.09 -30.05 19.01
N CYS A 1068 26.72 -28.81 19.33
CA CYS A 1068 26.73 -28.31 20.71
C CYS A 1068 25.83 -29.17 21.61
N LEU A 1069 24.59 -29.43 21.21
CA LEU A 1069 23.66 -30.26 21.98
C LEU A 1069 24.19 -31.68 22.20
N GLN A 1070 24.69 -32.33 21.13
CA GLN A 1070 25.24 -33.70 21.19
C GLN A 1070 26.45 -33.81 22.12
N ARG A 1071 27.22 -32.72 22.27
CA ARG A 1071 28.41 -32.67 23.12
C ARG A 1071 28.14 -32.12 24.52
N GLY A 1072 26.89 -31.82 24.87
CA GLY A 1072 26.54 -31.22 26.16
C GLY A 1072 27.12 -29.80 26.35
N LEU A 1073 27.36 -29.07 25.26
CA LEU A 1073 27.92 -27.71 25.27
C LEU A 1073 26.80 -26.69 25.05
N CYS A 1074 26.73 -25.67 25.89
CA CYS A 1074 25.69 -24.63 25.81
C CYS A 1074 26.30 -23.31 25.29
N PRO A 1075 26.19 -22.99 23.98
CA PRO A 1075 26.64 -21.71 23.46
C PRO A 1075 25.75 -20.59 23.99
N SER A 1076 26.34 -19.58 24.62
CA SER A 1076 25.60 -18.41 25.13
C SER A 1076 25.49 -17.30 24.08
N LEU A 1077 26.47 -17.22 23.17
CA LEU A 1077 26.51 -16.26 22.06
C LEU A 1077 26.53 -17.02 20.73
N VAL A 1078 25.65 -16.66 19.81
CA VAL A 1078 25.58 -17.26 18.48
C VAL A 1078 25.55 -16.16 17.43
N GLU A 1079 26.50 -16.21 16.50
CA GLU A 1079 26.72 -15.16 15.50
C GLU A 1079 26.81 -15.73 14.08
N VAL A 1080 26.14 -15.06 13.14
CA VAL A 1080 26.19 -15.35 11.70
C VAL A 1080 26.32 -14.05 10.92
N ASP A 1081 26.87 -14.10 9.71
CA ASP A 1081 27.00 -12.93 8.83
C ASP A 1081 25.78 -12.67 7.94
N SER A 1082 24.82 -13.59 7.94
CA SER A 1082 23.53 -13.40 7.27
C SER A 1082 22.58 -12.54 8.10
N LYS A 1083 22.54 -11.24 7.79
CA LYS A 1083 21.55 -10.31 8.37
C LYS A 1083 20.12 -10.78 8.09
N THR A 1084 19.87 -11.41 6.94
CA THR A 1084 18.56 -11.98 6.60
C THR A 1084 18.19 -13.14 7.52
N LEU A 1085 19.12 -14.04 7.82
CA LEU A 1085 18.88 -15.13 8.77
C LEU A 1085 18.60 -14.61 10.18
N VAL A 1086 19.38 -13.64 10.66
CA VAL A 1086 19.16 -12.98 11.97
C VAL A 1086 17.76 -12.37 12.05
N GLN A 1087 17.36 -11.64 11.02
CA GLN A 1087 16.02 -11.08 10.95
C GLN A 1087 14.93 -12.15 10.92
N LEU A 1088 15.10 -13.25 10.18
CA LEU A 1088 14.11 -14.32 10.12
C LEU A 1088 13.97 -15.06 11.45
N VAL A 1089 15.08 -15.42 12.10
CA VAL A 1089 15.04 -16.09 13.40
C VAL A 1089 14.42 -15.17 14.45
N GLY A 1090 14.84 -13.90 14.52
CA GLY A 1090 14.39 -12.94 15.53
C GLY A 1090 12.98 -12.36 15.32
N SER A 1091 12.49 -12.25 14.09
CA SER A 1091 11.15 -11.69 13.81
C SER A 1091 10.00 -12.67 14.00
N GLY A 1092 10.28 -13.98 14.14
CA GLY A 1092 9.26 -15.03 14.17
C GLY A 1092 8.52 -15.25 12.85
N VAL A 1093 8.94 -14.60 11.75
CA VAL A 1093 8.30 -14.73 10.43
C VAL A 1093 8.50 -16.14 9.87
N ILE A 1094 7.50 -16.61 9.12
CA ILE A 1094 7.49 -17.91 8.45
C ILE A 1094 8.43 -17.84 7.24
N ALA A 1095 9.07 -18.97 6.91
CA ALA A 1095 9.82 -19.13 5.66
C ALA A 1095 9.12 -20.15 4.74
N LYS A 1096 9.52 -20.21 3.46
CA LYS A 1096 9.05 -21.29 2.58
C LYS A 1096 9.47 -22.67 3.12
N TRP A 1097 8.74 -23.70 2.71
CA TRP A 1097 9.14 -25.07 2.97
C TRP A 1097 10.34 -25.48 2.08
N PRO A 1098 11.32 -26.25 2.59
CA PRO A 1098 11.44 -26.82 3.95
C PRO A 1098 12.15 -25.89 4.96
N LEU A 1099 12.64 -24.72 4.55
CA LEU A 1099 13.41 -23.80 5.40
C LEU A 1099 12.71 -23.46 6.73
N CYS A 1100 11.37 -23.34 6.74
CA CYS A 1100 10.60 -23.16 7.97
C CYS A 1100 10.87 -24.22 9.05
N ASN A 1101 11.12 -25.47 8.67
CA ASN A 1101 11.44 -26.56 9.59
C ASN A 1101 12.83 -26.37 10.22
N THR A 1102 13.82 -26.01 9.41
CA THR A 1102 15.18 -25.69 9.86
C THR A 1102 15.15 -24.52 10.85
N LEU A 1103 14.45 -23.43 10.51
CA LEU A 1103 14.35 -22.25 11.37
C LEU A 1103 13.64 -22.53 12.69
N ARG A 1104 12.62 -23.40 12.71
CA ARG A 1104 11.99 -23.83 13.97
C ARG A 1104 12.99 -24.55 14.88
N LYS A 1105 13.69 -25.57 14.35
CA LYS A 1105 14.73 -26.29 15.10
C LYS A 1105 15.82 -25.35 15.63
N VAL A 1106 16.27 -24.40 14.82
CA VAL A 1106 17.24 -23.37 15.24
C VAL A 1106 16.71 -22.55 16.41
N ARG A 1107 15.47 -22.04 16.32
CA ARG A 1107 14.86 -21.25 17.41
C ARG A 1107 14.71 -22.06 18.69
N ASP A 1108 14.29 -23.31 18.58
CA ASP A 1108 14.07 -24.17 19.76
C ASP A 1108 15.41 -24.50 20.45
N LEU A 1109 16.47 -24.76 19.67
CA LEU A 1109 17.84 -24.94 20.21
C LEU A 1109 18.36 -23.66 20.86
N LEU A 1110 18.23 -22.50 20.20
CA LEU A 1110 18.65 -21.21 20.76
C LEU A 1110 17.93 -20.90 22.08
N GLN A 1111 16.63 -21.17 22.15
CA GLN A 1111 15.83 -20.99 23.36
C GLN A 1111 16.26 -21.97 24.46
N GLY A 1112 16.50 -23.24 24.13
CA GLY A 1112 17.00 -24.25 25.07
C GLY A 1112 18.36 -23.92 25.66
N PHE A 1113 19.24 -23.28 24.88
CA PHE A 1113 20.54 -22.79 25.36
C PHE A 1113 20.50 -21.43 26.06
N LEU A 1114 19.36 -20.73 26.05
CA LEU A 1114 19.26 -19.32 26.46
C LEU A 1114 20.27 -18.43 25.72
N ALA A 1115 20.53 -18.74 24.45
CA ALA A 1115 21.58 -18.11 23.66
C ALA A 1115 21.11 -16.79 23.03
N SER A 1116 21.95 -15.76 23.06
CA SER A 1116 21.73 -14.56 22.24
C SER A 1116 22.12 -14.82 20.78
N PHE A 1117 21.31 -14.34 19.85
CA PHE A 1117 21.55 -14.50 18.41
C PHE A 1117 21.72 -13.14 17.73
N SER A 1118 22.88 -12.90 17.11
CA SER A 1118 23.23 -11.60 16.52
C SER A 1118 23.94 -11.73 15.17
N HIS A 1119 23.98 -10.60 14.45
CA HIS A 1119 24.73 -10.49 13.20
C HIS A 1119 26.18 -10.10 13.48
N ILE A 1120 27.12 -10.73 12.79
CA ILE A 1120 28.54 -10.35 12.75
C ILE A 1120 28.92 -9.95 11.32
N PHE A 1121 29.82 -8.99 11.14
CA PHE A 1121 30.31 -8.67 9.80
C PHE A 1121 31.15 -9.82 9.25
N ARG A 1122 31.04 -10.10 7.94
CA ARG A 1122 31.81 -11.18 7.30
C ARG A 1122 33.32 -11.04 7.51
N GLU A 1123 33.82 -9.81 7.50
CA GLU A 1123 35.22 -9.49 7.78
C GLU A 1123 35.66 -9.90 9.20
N ALA A 1124 34.72 -9.93 10.16
CA ALA A 1124 34.91 -10.40 11.53
C ALA A 1124 34.44 -11.85 11.74
N ASN A 1125 33.92 -12.53 10.72
CA ASN A 1125 33.48 -13.93 10.73
C ASN A 1125 34.40 -14.83 9.88
N SER A 1126 35.65 -14.38 9.65
CA SER A 1126 36.53 -14.94 8.63
C SER A 1126 36.87 -16.43 8.84
N SER A 1127 36.93 -16.88 10.10
CA SER A 1127 37.18 -18.28 10.44
C SER A 1127 36.05 -19.20 9.97
N ALA A 1128 34.79 -18.79 10.16
CA ALA A 1128 33.62 -19.56 9.71
C ALA A 1128 33.46 -19.54 8.18
N ASP A 1129 33.66 -18.37 7.55
CA ASP A 1129 33.62 -18.19 6.08
C ASP A 1129 34.65 -19.08 5.36
N ARG A 1130 35.89 -19.11 5.87
CA ARG A 1130 36.94 -19.97 5.32
C ARG A 1130 36.62 -21.44 5.53
N LEU A 1131 36.07 -21.84 6.69
CA LEU A 1131 35.62 -23.21 6.92
C LEU A 1131 34.54 -23.60 5.91
N ALA A 1132 33.55 -22.75 5.67
CA ALA A 1132 32.47 -23.00 4.71
C ALA A 1132 32.98 -23.18 3.27
N SER A 1133 34.17 -22.66 2.96
CA SER A 1133 34.76 -22.63 1.61
C SER A 1133 35.84 -23.70 1.35
N ILE A 1134 36.06 -24.66 2.26
CA ILE A 1134 37.14 -25.67 2.15
C ILE A 1134 36.96 -26.60 0.93
N GLY A 1135 35.72 -26.90 0.53
CA GLY A 1135 35.43 -27.80 -0.60
C GLY A 1135 35.94 -29.23 -0.40
N ALA A 1136 36.08 -29.68 0.85
CA ALA A 1136 36.53 -31.04 1.17
C ALA A 1136 35.40 -32.05 0.95
N GLY A 1137 35.66 -33.16 0.25
CA GLY A 1137 34.66 -34.23 0.14
C GLY A 1137 34.39 -34.88 1.51
N GLY A 1138 33.20 -34.67 2.07
CA GLY A 1138 32.75 -35.28 3.34
C GLY A 1138 32.36 -34.29 4.45
N THR A 1139 32.01 -34.82 5.63
CA THR A 1139 31.63 -34.04 6.83
C THR A 1139 32.66 -34.25 7.96
N PRO A 1140 33.72 -33.43 8.04
CA PRO A 1140 34.69 -33.49 9.14
C PRO A 1140 34.30 -32.58 10.30
N VAL A 1141 34.52 -33.08 11.51
CA VAL A 1141 34.52 -32.31 12.76
C VAL A 1141 35.96 -32.26 13.27
N TYR A 1142 36.43 -31.08 13.64
CA TYR A 1142 37.80 -30.82 14.08
C TYR A 1142 37.78 -30.54 15.59
N ASP A 1143 38.34 -31.46 16.37
CA ASP A 1143 38.40 -31.36 17.83
C ASP A 1143 39.67 -30.64 18.32
N GLN A 1144 40.70 -30.57 17.47
CA GLN A 1144 41.97 -29.95 17.81
C GLN A 1144 42.36 -28.91 16.78
N PHE A 1145 42.93 -27.81 17.26
CA PHE A 1145 43.38 -26.69 16.44
C PHE A 1145 44.34 -27.11 15.32
N GLN A 1146 45.20 -28.10 15.57
CA GLN A 1146 46.19 -28.60 14.60
C GLN A 1146 45.56 -29.32 13.41
N GLN A 1147 44.34 -29.87 13.56
CA GLN A 1147 43.64 -30.59 12.49
C GLN A 1147 43.07 -29.63 11.43
N LEU A 1148 42.95 -28.33 11.75
CA LEU A 1148 42.37 -27.35 10.86
C LEU A 1148 43.31 -26.99 9.68
N PRO A 1149 42.76 -26.66 8.50
CA PRO A 1149 43.54 -26.13 7.39
C PRO A 1149 44.31 -24.87 7.78
N ALA A 1150 45.49 -24.68 7.17
CA ALA A 1150 46.42 -23.60 7.55
C ALA A 1150 45.78 -22.20 7.52
N LEU A 1151 44.94 -21.91 6.52
CA LEU A 1151 44.26 -20.62 6.40
C LEU A 1151 43.18 -20.39 7.48
N VAL A 1152 42.51 -21.45 7.94
CA VAL A 1152 41.54 -21.37 9.05
C VAL A 1152 42.28 -21.15 10.37
N ARG A 1153 43.38 -21.87 10.61
CA ARG A 1153 44.25 -21.65 11.79
C ARG A 1153 44.73 -20.20 11.86
N ALA A 1154 45.14 -19.63 10.73
CA ALA A 1154 45.56 -18.23 10.67
C ALA A 1154 44.42 -17.28 11.05
N SER A 1155 43.21 -17.45 10.51
CA SER A 1155 42.04 -16.63 10.87
C SER A 1155 41.70 -16.71 12.36
N ILE A 1156 41.68 -17.92 12.95
CA ILE A 1156 41.37 -18.07 14.38
C ILE A 1156 42.42 -17.38 15.27
N ILE A 1157 43.69 -17.42 14.89
CA ILE A 1157 44.76 -16.70 15.64
C ILE A 1157 44.56 -15.18 15.54
N LEU A 1158 44.16 -14.67 14.37
CA LEU A 1158 43.87 -13.25 14.18
C LEU A 1158 42.64 -12.81 14.98
N ASP A 1159 41.56 -13.60 14.95
CA ASP A 1159 40.35 -13.39 15.74
C ASP A 1159 40.65 -13.39 17.25
N ALA A 1160 41.41 -14.38 17.74
CA ALA A 1160 41.82 -14.46 19.15
C ALA A 1160 42.75 -13.32 19.61
N ARG A 1161 43.40 -12.62 18.67
CA ARG A 1161 44.23 -11.42 18.92
C ARG A 1161 43.46 -10.12 18.73
N GLY A 1162 42.19 -10.17 18.33
CA GLY A 1162 41.36 -8.99 18.08
C GLY A 1162 41.83 -8.14 16.90
N VAL A 1163 42.45 -8.76 15.88
CA VAL A 1163 42.92 -8.04 14.69
C VAL A 1163 41.71 -7.61 13.85
N PRO A 1164 41.50 -6.30 13.60
CA PRO A 1164 40.33 -5.84 12.88
C PRO A 1164 40.45 -6.01 11.36
N GLY A 1165 39.35 -6.38 10.72
CA GLY A 1165 39.10 -6.16 9.29
C GLY A 1165 38.52 -4.76 9.03
N VAL A 1166 38.46 -4.36 7.76
CA VAL A 1166 37.91 -3.05 7.35
C VAL A 1166 36.56 -3.25 6.68
N HIS A 1167 35.51 -2.74 7.32
CA HIS A 1167 34.16 -2.65 6.75
C HIS A 1167 33.87 -1.22 6.28
N TRP A 1168 33.20 -1.05 5.15
CA TRP A 1168 32.87 0.27 4.60
C TRP A 1168 31.40 0.61 4.83
N VAL A 1169 31.11 1.51 5.77
CA VAL A 1169 29.73 1.97 6.04
C VAL A 1169 29.31 2.97 4.98
N ILE A 1170 28.29 2.64 4.18
CA ILE A 1170 27.75 3.51 3.14
C ILE A 1170 26.67 4.40 3.76
N ASP A 1171 26.89 5.72 3.75
CA ASP A 1171 25.88 6.71 4.13
C ASP A 1171 24.79 6.74 3.05
N GLU A 1172 23.63 6.11 3.32
CA GLU A 1172 22.46 6.17 2.44
C GLU A 1172 21.67 7.46 2.71
N ALA A 1173 22.19 8.58 2.21
CA ALA A 1173 21.49 9.87 2.13
C ALA A 1173 20.60 9.96 0.87
#